data_AF-A0A9Q3ZME4-F1
#
_entry.id   AF-A0A9Q3ZME4-F1
#
_cell.length_a   1.000
_cell.length_b   1.000
_cell.length_c   1.000
_cell.angle_alpha   90.00
_cell.angle_beta   90.00
_cell.angle_gamma   90.00
#
_symmetry.space_group_name_H-M   'P 1'
#
loop_
_entity.id
_entity.type
_entity.pdbx_description
1 polymer ?
#
loop_
_entity_poly.entity_id
_entity_poly.type
_entity_poly.pdbx_seq_one_letter_code
_entity_poly.pdbx_strand_id
1 'polypeptide(L)'
;MLDLLKAAARVATPTGQEALPTDILSFTLEYPEPVTAEAARGAIATLLEADRFDLFRATQADEDMLVLQFPGVPIEQSPGYLFAEAAALKEALGLVSVTPDILPPFTDAESVPPPVENVGDVIWDLCRAHTPPLADRNWALRLIRADRAMTRFGVTGAGQRIGQPDTGVAAHNELDHGIDMARGYNFVDNTPDPTDPLLPSMGSPGHGTGTASLVISRRSGRVNGSAPRASLVPLRTNNAVVVGSWVPVARALDHARAQGCRIVTMSLGSGFGPRVMRRAVARAVSADMIVMAAAGNCVRFVTYPAFDRNVIAVAGVDHAGRRWRGSCRGPEVDVSAPAENLHVARRRPGQVDLSDVTDTGQGTSFAVALTAGVAALWLEHHGWSALRQEAHRRGWPLQELFRAALSQTAHAPAGWDHGLMGAGIVDAEALLALDPADIVGGAASESAGPAELLFGADFDAGGLQTEAEYLAFDWRLREQPEASVTVENAMREMPSPALADLLGDRQPLGEPGLVLAPAAPPAPLDRAFRRLAAGRGGTTESAADLSYEASVDRLRGEGLDTVMETVNDLFKARAESAPDLVDTAMQAEAADKIRQAVQSHLDPDRDVRLSPGEVGYALEALVKLSGRPAIRVHENGDELFDPLLGSWRADLLTAVNRWQPLVRAVGRIDARNPQGVWVHVGTGFLLSDGLVMTNRHVIDAFAEPMPEENGQRPFKLRFPVSIIFDPEAADETTRYTLTEVVTAGASRIGRTVNMARLDMALMRIDPDNSHAPPPDPIDRGLISTTDPVLTKILVAGYPAEPRNVRGPDPREDRDTYLAFWARLGELYGDRYGVKYISPGMIEARPGAVAGDPRGWAFSHDATTLPGNSGSAILSLHNPGQLCGLHFGGQSMETNLAHDIEAVLGMGDGAFATGLLNGQGE
;
A
#
# COMPACT_ATOMS: atom_id res chain seq x y z
N MET A 1 0.21 -30.39 -1.25
CA MET A 1 0.39 -29.29 -0.27
C MET A 1 1.50 -29.72 0.67
N LEU A 2 2.40 -28.83 1.10
CA LEU A 2 3.74 -29.04 1.68
C LEU A 2 4.92 -28.94 0.71
N ASP A 3 4.70 -28.67 -0.58
CA ASP A 3 5.80 -28.64 -1.55
C ASP A 3 6.76 -27.47 -1.29
N LEU A 4 6.24 -26.32 -0.84
CA LEU A 4 7.06 -25.16 -0.46
C LEU A 4 7.96 -25.50 0.71
N LEU A 5 7.39 -26.08 1.77
CA LEU A 5 8.13 -26.42 2.98
C LEU A 5 9.18 -27.51 2.72
N LYS A 6 8.87 -28.49 1.86
CA LYS A 6 9.83 -29.50 1.41
C LYS A 6 10.95 -28.93 0.55
N ALA A 7 10.66 -27.92 -0.29
CA ALA A 7 11.68 -27.24 -1.08
C ALA A 7 12.56 -26.34 -0.18
N ALA A 8 11.95 -25.56 0.70
CA ALA A 8 12.64 -24.72 1.67
C ALA A 8 13.55 -25.54 2.59
N ALA A 9 13.06 -26.67 3.13
CA ALA A 9 13.82 -27.57 3.98
C ALA A 9 15.01 -28.24 3.26
N ARG A 10 15.06 -28.21 1.93
CA ARG A 10 16.19 -28.71 1.15
C ARG A 10 17.27 -27.67 0.93
N VAL A 11 16.93 -26.38 0.88
CA VAL A 11 17.87 -25.32 0.49
C VAL A 11 18.27 -24.39 1.65
N ALA A 12 17.48 -24.35 2.72
CA ALA A 12 17.75 -23.49 3.87
C ALA A 12 19.13 -23.77 4.50
N THR A 13 19.71 -22.77 5.13
CA THR A 13 21.02 -22.86 5.80
C THR A 13 20.84 -22.61 7.29
N PRO A 14 20.57 -23.65 8.10
CA PRO A 14 20.29 -23.51 9.53
C PRO A 14 21.39 -22.75 10.26
N THR A 15 20.98 -21.83 11.13
CA THR A 15 21.92 -20.97 11.88
C THR A 15 22.10 -21.46 13.31
N GLY A 16 21.12 -22.18 13.85
CA GLY A 16 21.04 -22.51 15.27
C GLY A 16 20.85 -21.28 16.17
N GLN A 17 20.50 -20.13 15.60
CA GLN A 17 20.26 -18.88 16.32
C GLN A 17 18.76 -18.63 16.44
N GLU A 18 18.34 -17.99 17.54
CA GLU A 18 16.95 -17.53 17.72
C GLU A 18 16.73 -16.09 17.21
N ALA A 19 17.43 -15.72 16.14
CA ALA A 19 17.17 -14.49 15.41
C ALA A 19 15.82 -14.56 14.69
N LEU A 20 15.15 -13.42 14.56
CA LEU A 20 13.83 -13.34 13.94
C LEU A 20 13.84 -12.30 12.82
N PRO A 21 14.64 -12.51 11.76
CA PRO A 21 14.58 -11.65 10.59
C PRO A 21 13.18 -11.72 9.97
N THR A 22 12.70 -10.58 9.48
CA THR A 22 11.28 -10.39 9.11
C THR A 22 10.98 -10.72 7.65
N ASP A 23 11.94 -11.26 6.93
CA ASP A 23 11.94 -11.47 5.47
C ASP A 23 12.20 -12.93 5.07
N ILE A 24 12.41 -13.83 6.04
CA ILE A 24 12.64 -15.25 5.77
C ILE A 24 11.43 -16.12 6.11
N LEU A 25 11.25 -17.18 5.34
CA LEU A 25 10.13 -18.09 5.48
C LEU A 25 10.10 -18.70 6.88
N SER A 26 9.04 -18.38 7.64
CA SER A 26 8.89 -18.75 9.05
C SER A 26 7.43 -19.05 9.38
N PHE A 27 7.21 -19.98 10.31
CA PHE A 27 5.88 -20.39 10.79
C PHE A 27 5.90 -20.54 12.32
N THR A 28 4.89 -20.00 12.98
CA THR A 28 4.63 -20.24 14.40
C THR A 28 3.66 -21.42 14.55
N LEU A 29 4.08 -22.45 15.26
CA LEU A 29 3.36 -23.71 15.50
C LEU A 29 2.83 -23.73 16.93
N GLU A 30 1.54 -23.98 17.13
CA GLU A 30 0.93 -24.17 18.46
C GLU A 30 0.53 -25.63 18.65
N TYR A 31 1.13 -26.29 19.63
CA TYR A 31 0.86 -27.67 20.01
C TYR A 31 -0.28 -27.73 21.03
N PRO A 32 -1.02 -28.85 21.10
CA PRO A 32 -2.07 -29.03 22.11
C PRO A 32 -1.53 -29.14 23.54
N GLU A 33 -0.26 -29.52 23.70
CA GLU A 33 0.43 -29.69 24.97
C GLU A 33 1.86 -29.13 24.87
N PRO A 34 2.52 -28.78 26.00
CA PRO A 34 3.90 -28.33 26.00
C PRO A 34 4.85 -29.30 25.28
N VAL A 35 5.77 -28.76 24.47
CA VAL A 35 6.70 -29.55 23.65
C VAL A 35 8.07 -28.86 23.57
N THR A 36 9.15 -29.66 23.51
CA THR A 36 10.50 -29.12 23.26
C THR A 36 10.83 -29.15 21.77
N ALA A 37 11.71 -28.26 21.31
CA ALA A 37 12.15 -28.23 19.92
C ALA A 37 12.80 -29.56 19.51
N GLU A 38 13.56 -30.20 20.41
CA GLU A 38 14.20 -31.48 20.16
C GLU A 38 13.18 -32.59 19.93
N ALA A 39 12.09 -32.62 20.70
CA ALA A 39 11.04 -33.61 20.57
C ALA A 39 10.23 -33.41 19.27
N ALA A 40 9.97 -32.16 18.87
CA ALA A 40 9.21 -31.84 17.66
C ALA A 40 10.01 -32.04 16.36
N ARG A 41 11.34 -31.82 16.39
CA ARG A 41 12.20 -31.82 15.20
C ARG A 41 12.10 -33.09 14.37
N GLY A 42 12.05 -34.27 14.99
CA GLY A 42 12.01 -35.55 14.27
C GLY A 42 10.74 -35.73 13.42
N ALA A 43 9.58 -35.32 13.94
CA ALA A 43 8.32 -35.39 13.22
C ALA A 43 8.29 -34.42 12.03
N ILE A 44 8.77 -33.19 12.23
CA ILE A 44 8.88 -32.18 11.17
C ILE A 44 9.85 -32.64 10.09
N ALA A 45 11.03 -33.13 10.45
CA ALA A 45 12.03 -33.58 9.48
C ALA A 45 11.52 -34.77 8.63
N THR A 46 10.78 -35.68 9.25
CA THR A 46 10.13 -36.80 8.53
C THR A 46 9.08 -36.28 7.54
N LEU A 47 8.25 -35.31 7.96
CA LEU A 47 7.20 -34.73 7.12
C LEU A 47 7.77 -33.94 5.93
N LEU A 48 8.85 -33.18 6.17
CA LEU A 48 9.48 -32.33 5.16
C LEU A 48 10.51 -33.05 4.30
N GLU A 49 10.80 -34.32 4.60
CA GLU A 49 11.81 -35.14 3.92
C GLU A 49 13.23 -34.53 3.96
N ALA A 50 13.47 -33.61 4.91
CA ALA A 50 14.73 -32.92 5.13
C ALA A 50 14.75 -32.27 6.53
N ASP A 51 15.93 -32.00 7.07
CA ASP A 51 16.14 -31.47 8.43
C ASP A 51 16.80 -30.09 8.46
N ARG A 52 16.95 -29.42 7.30
CA ARG A 52 17.55 -28.08 7.21
C ARG A 52 16.50 -27.02 7.55
N PHE A 53 16.31 -26.78 8.84
CA PHE A 53 15.51 -25.69 9.39
C PHE A 53 15.96 -25.38 10.83
N ASP A 54 15.67 -24.18 11.29
CA ASP A 54 15.77 -23.80 12.70
C ASP A 54 14.42 -23.99 13.40
N LEU A 55 14.46 -24.41 14.67
CA LEU A 55 13.26 -24.68 15.47
C LEU A 55 13.52 -24.30 16.92
N PHE A 56 12.75 -23.37 17.47
CA PHE A 56 12.94 -22.83 18.82
C PHE A 56 11.62 -22.30 19.40
N ARG A 57 11.58 -21.95 20.70
CA ARG A 57 10.35 -21.47 21.36
C ARG A 57 9.92 -20.10 20.84
N ALA A 58 8.63 -19.90 20.59
CA ALA A 58 8.12 -18.59 20.15
C ALA A 58 8.34 -17.51 21.21
N THR A 59 7.96 -17.76 22.46
CA THR A 59 8.35 -16.94 23.61
C THR A 59 8.82 -17.84 24.74
N GLN A 60 9.54 -17.28 25.72
CA GLN A 60 9.95 -18.04 26.90
C GLN A 60 8.75 -18.49 27.77
N ALA A 61 7.62 -17.80 27.66
CA ALA A 61 6.40 -18.09 28.44
C ALA A 61 5.46 -19.09 27.76
N ASP A 62 5.62 -19.35 26.46
CA ASP A 62 4.76 -20.24 25.68
C ASP A 62 5.48 -21.58 25.45
N GLU A 63 5.25 -22.55 26.35
CA GLU A 63 5.90 -23.86 26.30
C GLU A 63 5.35 -24.81 25.22
N ASP A 64 4.21 -24.43 24.64
CA ASP A 64 3.47 -25.13 23.60
C ASP A 64 3.60 -24.47 22.22
N MET A 65 4.37 -23.38 22.09
CA MET A 65 4.56 -22.67 20.82
C MET A 65 6.02 -22.70 20.34
N LEU A 66 6.23 -23.17 19.11
CA LEU A 66 7.53 -23.21 18.45
C LEU A 66 7.53 -22.34 17.19
N VAL A 67 8.68 -21.80 16.82
CA VAL A 67 8.93 -21.14 15.54
C VAL A 67 9.74 -22.09 14.67
N LEU A 68 9.18 -22.48 13.53
CA LEU A 68 9.84 -23.21 12.46
C LEU A 68 10.32 -22.19 11.42
N GLN A 69 11.63 -22.13 11.19
CA GLN A 69 12.24 -21.12 10.32
C GLN A 69 13.15 -21.78 9.29
N PHE A 70 13.18 -21.23 8.07
CA PHE A 70 14.03 -21.68 6.97
C PHE A 70 15.06 -20.59 6.63
N PRO A 71 16.18 -20.46 7.36
CA PRO A 71 17.13 -19.38 7.14
C PRO A 71 17.74 -19.42 5.74
N GLY A 72 17.88 -18.23 5.12
CA GLY A 72 18.32 -18.09 3.74
C GLY A 72 17.24 -18.33 2.69
N VAL A 73 16.01 -18.67 3.10
CA VAL A 73 14.85 -18.77 2.19
C VAL A 73 13.98 -17.53 2.37
N PRO A 74 13.94 -16.60 1.40
CA PRO A 74 13.11 -15.41 1.51
C PRO A 74 11.61 -15.75 1.40
N ILE A 75 10.77 -14.90 1.98
CA ILE A 75 9.32 -14.96 1.76
C ILE A 75 9.02 -14.35 0.39
N GLU A 76 8.75 -15.20 -0.61
CA GLU A 76 8.40 -14.77 -1.97
C GLU A 76 6.98 -15.21 -2.39
N GLN A 77 6.27 -15.93 -1.51
CA GLN A 77 4.95 -16.47 -1.81
C GLN A 77 3.84 -15.50 -1.39
N SER A 78 2.68 -15.62 -2.05
CA SER A 78 1.48 -14.87 -1.63
C SER A 78 1.02 -15.30 -0.22
N PRO A 79 0.47 -14.37 0.58
CA PRO A 79 -0.04 -14.71 1.90
C PRO A 79 -1.08 -15.84 1.89
N GLY A 80 -2.02 -15.86 0.94
CA GLY A 80 -3.01 -16.94 0.86
C GLY A 80 -2.38 -18.32 0.61
N TYR A 81 -1.31 -18.38 -0.19
CA TYR A 81 -0.55 -19.62 -0.36
C TYR A 81 0.16 -20.06 0.92
N LEU A 82 0.77 -19.11 1.65
CA LEU A 82 1.41 -19.39 2.95
C LEU A 82 0.40 -19.90 4.00
N PHE A 83 -0.81 -19.35 4.04
CA PHE A 83 -1.87 -19.85 4.91
C PHE A 83 -2.36 -21.25 4.50
N ALA A 84 -2.42 -21.57 3.21
CA ALA A 84 -2.73 -22.93 2.75
C ALA A 84 -1.64 -23.94 3.15
N GLU A 85 -0.37 -23.57 3.05
CA GLU A 85 0.75 -24.38 3.55
C GLU A 85 0.71 -24.54 5.08
N ALA A 86 0.36 -23.48 5.81
CA ALA A 86 0.14 -23.51 7.26
C ALA A 86 -1.00 -24.46 7.66
N ALA A 87 -2.13 -24.42 6.96
CA ALA A 87 -3.26 -25.31 7.21
C ALA A 87 -2.88 -26.79 6.97
N ALA A 88 -2.14 -27.08 5.90
CA ALA A 88 -1.64 -28.42 5.63
C ALA A 88 -0.64 -28.90 6.69
N LEU A 89 0.26 -28.02 7.16
CA LEU A 89 1.19 -28.32 8.24
C LEU A 89 0.45 -28.58 9.56
N LYS A 90 -0.58 -27.79 9.86
CA LYS A 90 -1.45 -27.95 11.03
C LYS A 90 -2.09 -29.33 11.05
N GLU A 91 -2.69 -29.75 9.94
CA GLU A 91 -3.35 -31.05 9.81
C GLU A 91 -2.35 -32.19 9.95
N ALA A 92 -1.23 -32.13 9.22
CA ALA A 92 -0.22 -33.20 9.20
C ALA A 92 0.43 -33.46 10.56
N LEU A 93 0.55 -32.43 11.41
CA LEU A 93 1.18 -32.51 12.72
C LEU A 93 0.19 -32.53 13.89
N GLY A 94 -1.13 -32.42 13.63
CA GLY A 94 -2.15 -32.37 14.67
C GLY A 94 -2.05 -31.14 15.59
N LEU A 95 -1.71 -29.98 15.01
CA LEU A 95 -1.49 -28.73 15.74
C LEU A 95 -2.80 -27.98 16.02
N VAL A 96 -2.80 -27.15 17.07
CA VAL A 96 -3.91 -26.25 17.42
C VAL A 96 -4.00 -25.12 16.40
N SER A 97 -2.87 -24.50 16.07
CA SER A 97 -2.78 -23.47 15.04
C SER A 97 -1.39 -23.45 14.39
N VAL A 98 -1.33 -22.94 13.17
CA VAL A 98 -0.09 -22.61 12.48
C VAL A 98 -0.28 -21.23 11.86
N THR A 99 0.64 -20.31 12.12
CA THR A 99 0.63 -18.98 11.53
C THR A 99 1.90 -18.77 10.71
N PRO A 100 1.82 -18.49 9.40
CA PRO A 100 2.96 -18.05 8.63
C PRO A 100 3.34 -16.60 8.98
N ASP A 101 4.63 -16.32 9.03
CA ASP A 101 5.08 -14.95 8.82
C ASP A 101 4.85 -14.59 7.35
N ILE A 102 4.37 -13.38 7.10
CA ILE A 102 4.17 -12.87 5.73
C ILE A 102 5.01 -11.60 5.55
N LEU A 103 5.37 -11.27 4.31
CA LEU A 103 5.87 -9.91 4.05
C LEU A 103 4.74 -8.91 4.32
N PRO A 104 5.06 -7.67 4.73
CA PRO A 104 4.03 -6.69 5.01
C PRO A 104 3.10 -6.56 3.79
N PRO A 105 1.78 -6.81 3.93
CA PRO A 105 0.85 -6.97 2.80
C PRO A 105 0.64 -5.69 1.95
N PHE A 106 1.32 -4.60 2.32
CA PHE A 106 1.22 -3.27 1.70
C PHE A 106 2.58 -2.65 1.35
N THR A 107 3.69 -3.36 1.56
CA THR A 107 5.01 -2.89 1.14
C THR A 107 5.78 -4.06 0.57
N ASP A 108 5.97 -4.07 -0.75
CA ASP A 108 6.84 -5.04 -1.38
C ASP A 108 8.27 -4.81 -0.88
N ALA A 109 8.83 -5.83 -0.21
CA ALA A 109 10.21 -5.80 0.27
C ALA A 109 11.17 -5.59 -0.92
N GLU A 110 12.24 -4.81 -0.69
CA GLU A 110 13.21 -4.28 -1.68
C GLU A 110 12.76 -3.09 -2.53
N SER A 111 12.44 -1.97 -1.86
CA SER A 111 12.67 -0.62 -2.41
C SER A 111 13.95 -0.05 -1.78
N VAL A 112 14.88 0.48 -2.59
CA VAL A 112 16.05 1.22 -2.10
C VAL A 112 15.74 2.75 -2.20
N PRO A 113 15.92 3.61 -1.18
CA PRO A 113 15.42 5.02 -1.09
C PRO A 113 16.53 6.10 -1.15
N PRO A 114 16.27 7.45 -1.08
CA PRO A 114 15.10 8.29 -1.43
C PRO A 114 15.51 9.63 -2.19
N PRO A 115 14.64 10.62 -2.55
CA PRO A 115 13.74 11.40 -1.68
C PRO A 115 12.33 11.65 -2.25
N VAL A 116 11.41 10.72 -2.07
CA VAL A 116 10.07 10.81 -1.45
C VAL A 116 9.83 9.39 -0.90
N GLU A 117 9.16 9.24 0.24
CA GLU A 117 9.27 8.08 1.14
C GLU A 117 8.32 6.93 0.72
N ASN A 118 8.68 6.10 -0.29
CA ASN A 118 8.14 4.75 -0.58
C ASN A 118 6.70 4.61 -1.15
N VAL A 119 6.26 3.42 -1.59
CA VAL A 119 4.88 3.16 -2.12
C VAL A 119 3.80 3.43 -1.06
N GLY A 120 4.18 3.33 0.22
CA GLY A 120 3.43 3.87 1.33
C GLY A 120 3.15 5.35 1.12
N ASP A 121 4.10 6.15 0.63
CA ASP A 121 3.92 7.55 0.25
C ASP A 121 2.86 7.82 -0.81
N VAL A 122 2.48 6.93 -1.72
CA VAL A 122 1.39 7.22 -2.69
C VAL A 122 0.00 7.10 -2.05
N ILE A 123 -0.22 6.04 -1.27
CA ILE A 123 -1.46 5.87 -0.46
C ILE A 123 -1.51 6.89 0.66
N TRP A 124 -0.34 7.20 1.22
CA TRP A 124 -0.15 8.21 2.24
C TRP A 124 -0.32 9.61 1.68
N ASP A 125 0.13 9.95 0.47
CA ASP A 125 -0.04 11.30 -0.12
C ASP A 125 -1.52 11.59 -0.39
N LEU A 126 -2.29 10.56 -0.77
CA LEU A 126 -3.76 10.60 -0.82
C LEU A 126 -4.43 10.68 0.56
N CYS A 127 -3.70 10.59 1.66
CA CYS A 127 -4.25 10.64 3.02
C CYS A 127 -3.58 11.71 3.88
N ARG A 128 -2.45 12.24 3.42
CA ARG A 128 -1.60 13.24 4.02
C ARG A 128 -2.28 14.58 3.87
N ALA A 129 -2.12 15.42 4.87
CA ALA A 129 -2.48 16.81 4.74
C ALA A 129 -1.36 17.54 4.01
N HIS A 130 -1.67 18.19 2.89
CA HIS A 130 -0.73 19.05 2.16
C HIS A 130 -0.59 20.45 2.78
N THR A 131 -1.28 20.71 3.89
CA THR A 131 -1.13 21.95 4.66
C THR A 131 0.23 21.99 5.35
N PRO A 132 0.92 23.15 5.33
CA PRO A 132 2.18 23.29 6.03
C PRO A 132 1.97 23.14 7.55
N PRO A 133 2.99 22.69 8.27
CA PRO A 133 2.92 22.52 9.71
C PRO A 133 2.77 23.85 10.44
N LEU A 134 2.09 23.81 11.58
CA LEU A 134 1.91 25.00 12.40
C LEU A 134 3.26 25.48 12.94
N ALA A 135 3.47 26.80 12.88
CA ALA A 135 4.64 27.46 13.48
C ALA A 135 4.73 27.20 14.99
N ASP A 136 3.59 26.98 15.64
CA ASP A 136 3.53 26.62 17.04
C ASP A 136 3.87 25.14 17.27
N ARG A 137 5.10 24.87 17.70
CA ARG A 137 5.57 23.50 18.00
C ARG A 137 4.89 22.82 19.19
N ASN A 138 4.11 23.56 19.98
CA ASN A 138 3.42 23.06 21.17
C ASN A 138 1.95 22.73 20.94
N TRP A 139 1.43 22.90 19.73
CA TRP A 139 -0.01 22.77 19.47
C TRP A 139 -0.55 21.41 19.92
N ALA A 140 0.22 20.34 19.68
CA ALA A 140 -0.16 18.98 20.03
C ALA A 140 -0.28 18.79 21.55
N LEU A 141 0.73 19.25 22.31
CA LEU A 141 0.70 19.19 23.78
C LEU A 141 -0.42 20.05 24.37
N ARG A 142 -0.73 21.18 23.74
CA ARG A 142 -1.85 22.05 24.14
C ARG A 142 -3.20 21.42 23.86
N LEU A 143 -3.35 20.76 22.71
CA LEU A 143 -4.59 20.10 22.33
C LEU A 143 -4.91 18.97 23.31
N ILE A 144 -3.91 18.18 23.71
CA ILE A 144 -4.07 17.13 24.74
C ILE A 144 -3.92 17.63 26.19
N ARG A 145 -3.72 18.94 26.39
CA ARG A 145 -3.50 19.61 27.68
C ARG A 145 -2.38 19.02 28.55
N ALA A 146 -1.40 18.35 27.95
CA ALA A 146 -0.24 17.81 28.66
C ALA A 146 0.66 18.91 29.22
N ASP A 147 0.77 20.05 28.53
CA ASP A 147 1.50 21.22 28.99
C ASP A 147 0.92 21.78 30.31
N ARG A 148 -0.41 21.85 30.39
CA ARG A 148 -1.15 22.26 31.59
C ARG A 148 -1.04 21.24 32.71
N ALA A 149 -1.23 19.96 32.41
CA ALA A 149 -1.11 18.88 33.38
C ALA A 149 0.26 18.87 34.08
N MET A 150 1.35 18.90 33.30
CA MET A 150 2.71 18.98 33.84
C MET A 150 2.92 20.21 34.73
N THR A 151 2.40 21.37 34.32
CA THR A 151 2.55 22.63 35.07
C THR A 151 1.74 22.61 36.37
N ARG A 152 0.50 22.15 36.30
CA ARG A 152 -0.45 22.15 37.42
C ARG A 152 -0.09 21.14 38.50
N PHE A 153 0.32 19.94 38.10
CA PHE A 153 0.57 18.82 39.01
C PHE A 153 2.06 18.57 39.29
N GLY A 154 2.97 19.31 38.63
CA GLY A 154 4.41 19.17 38.83
C GLY A 154 5.01 17.85 38.35
N VAL A 155 4.35 17.19 37.40
CA VAL A 155 4.75 15.88 36.83
C VAL A 155 5.42 16.05 35.47
N THR A 156 6.24 15.08 35.07
CA THR A 156 7.02 15.10 33.82
C THR A 156 7.26 13.71 33.20
N GLY A 157 6.67 12.66 33.77
CA GLY A 157 6.90 11.25 33.49
C GLY A 157 8.04 10.65 34.32
N ALA A 158 8.55 11.35 35.33
CA ALA A 158 9.75 10.95 36.04
C ALA A 158 9.56 9.59 36.74
N GLY A 159 10.56 8.72 36.62
CA GLY A 159 10.55 7.38 37.21
C GLY A 159 9.68 6.35 36.47
N GLN A 160 8.96 6.75 35.43
CA GLN A 160 8.20 5.84 34.59
C GLN A 160 9.07 5.27 33.45
N ARG A 161 8.89 3.98 33.17
CA ARG A 161 9.53 3.26 32.06
C ARG A 161 8.49 2.86 31.02
N ILE A 162 8.77 3.22 29.77
CA ILE A 162 7.92 2.96 28.60
C ILE A 162 8.68 2.03 27.66
N GLY A 163 8.14 0.85 27.36
CA GLY A 163 8.67 -0.03 26.33
C GLY A 163 8.17 0.39 24.95
N GLN A 164 9.05 0.41 23.94
CA GLN A 164 8.69 0.79 22.58
C GLN A 164 9.13 -0.28 21.57
N PRO A 165 8.27 -1.28 21.29
CA PRO A 165 8.38 -2.15 20.11
C PRO A 165 8.21 -1.32 18.82
N ASP A 166 9.29 -1.18 18.05
CA ASP A 166 9.34 -0.35 16.82
C ASP A 166 10.56 -0.76 15.95
N THR A 167 11.00 0.11 15.03
CA THR A 167 12.16 -0.11 14.15
C THR A 167 13.53 0.00 14.83
N GLY A 168 13.54 0.34 16.11
CA GLY A 168 14.71 0.76 16.86
C GLY A 168 14.79 2.28 17.02
N VAL A 169 15.82 2.76 17.72
CA VAL A 169 16.04 4.20 17.90
C VAL A 169 17.45 4.55 17.48
N ALA A 170 17.57 5.50 16.56
CA ALA A 170 18.87 6.05 16.16
C ALA A 170 19.32 7.15 17.13
N ALA A 171 20.63 7.38 17.22
CA ALA A 171 21.17 8.47 18.01
C ALA A 171 20.62 9.82 17.53
N HIS A 172 20.17 10.66 18.48
CA HIS A 172 19.63 11.98 18.19
C HIS A 172 19.71 12.92 19.41
N ASN A 173 20.01 14.21 19.21
CA ASN A 173 20.20 15.18 20.30
C ASN A 173 18.94 15.43 21.13
N GLU A 174 17.75 15.27 20.53
CA GLU A 174 16.48 15.40 21.26
C GLU A 174 16.24 14.24 22.24
N LEU A 175 16.95 13.11 22.09
CA LEU A 175 16.70 11.84 22.78
C LEU A 175 17.83 11.40 23.74
N ASP A 176 18.95 12.11 23.77
CA ASP A 176 20.20 11.74 24.47
C ASP A 176 20.09 11.65 26.02
N HIS A 177 18.96 12.03 26.63
CA HIS A 177 18.73 11.92 28.08
C HIS A 177 17.75 10.83 28.53
N GLY A 178 16.89 10.35 27.64
CA GLY A 178 15.71 9.55 28.02
C GLY A 178 15.68 8.13 27.48
N ILE A 179 16.56 7.79 26.53
CA ILE A 179 16.64 6.43 25.97
C ILE A 179 17.46 5.52 26.89
N ASP A 180 16.87 4.40 27.33
CA ASP A 180 17.51 3.38 28.14
C ASP A 180 17.99 2.21 27.27
N MET A 181 19.14 2.41 26.60
CA MET A 181 19.78 1.39 25.75
C MET A 181 20.19 0.14 26.53
N ALA A 182 20.49 0.27 27.83
CA ALA A 182 20.94 -0.86 28.65
C ALA A 182 19.85 -1.91 28.89
N ARG A 183 18.58 -1.51 28.75
CA ARG A 183 17.41 -2.41 28.82
C ARG A 183 16.81 -2.73 27.47
N GLY A 184 17.24 -2.03 26.43
CA GLY A 184 16.78 -2.26 25.07
C GLY A 184 17.23 -3.61 24.53
N TYR A 185 16.62 -4.02 23.44
CA TYR A 185 16.94 -5.28 22.76
C TYR A 185 16.54 -5.24 21.30
N ASN A 186 17.25 -5.99 20.47
CA ASN A 186 16.96 -6.18 19.05
C ASN A 186 16.60 -7.65 18.81
N PHE A 187 15.31 -7.88 18.58
CA PHE A 187 14.76 -9.21 18.37
C PHE A 187 14.96 -9.71 16.94
N VAL A 188 15.17 -8.81 15.98
CA VAL A 188 15.41 -9.15 14.57
C VAL A 188 16.77 -9.86 14.45
N ASP A 189 17.82 -9.25 15.02
CA ASP A 189 19.19 -9.79 14.95
C ASP A 189 19.58 -10.58 16.20
N ASN A 190 18.68 -10.67 17.19
CA ASN A 190 18.91 -11.28 18.50
C ASN A 190 20.16 -10.73 19.22
N THR A 191 20.23 -9.41 19.36
CA THR A 191 21.34 -8.71 20.04
C THR A 191 20.84 -7.72 21.08
N PRO A 192 21.67 -7.33 22.07
CA PRO A 192 21.30 -6.28 23.02
C PRO A 192 21.32 -4.86 22.42
N ASP A 193 21.63 -4.67 21.13
CA ASP A 193 21.70 -3.36 20.48
C ASP A 193 20.40 -3.06 19.69
N PRO A 194 19.48 -2.26 20.25
CA PRO A 194 18.19 -1.88 19.64
C PRO A 194 18.32 -0.72 18.65
N THR A 195 19.54 -0.34 18.25
CA THR A 195 19.74 0.79 17.34
C THR A 195 19.04 0.54 16.01
N ASP A 196 18.32 1.56 15.51
CA ASP A 196 17.78 1.54 14.16
C ASP A 196 18.96 1.63 13.17
N PRO A 197 19.18 0.63 12.30
CA PRO A 197 20.33 0.62 11.41
C PRO A 197 20.16 1.58 10.23
N LEU A 198 18.96 2.17 10.05
CA LEU A 198 18.64 3.12 8.99
C LEU A 198 19.01 2.59 7.61
N LEU A 199 18.80 1.29 7.38
CA LEU A 199 19.15 0.71 6.10
C LEU A 199 18.16 1.22 5.04
N PRO A 200 18.65 1.57 3.85
CA PRO A 200 17.83 1.83 2.68
C PRO A 200 16.72 0.78 2.46
N SER A 201 17.03 -0.50 2.64
CA SER A 201 16.08 -1.61 2.42
C SER A 201 14.95 -1.70 3.45
N MET A 202 14.98 -0.90 4.53
CA MET A 202 13.90 -0.88 5.52
C MET A 202 12.66 -0.18 4.97
N GLY A 203 11.48 -0.70 5.30
CA GLY A 203 10.22 -0.06 4.94
C GLY A 203 9.91 1.19 5.77
N SER A 204 10.53 1.37 6.94
CA SER A 204 10.28 2.53 7.81
C SER A 204 11.52 2.98 8.61
N PRO A 205 12.67 3.25 7.97
CA PRO A 205 13.91 3.60 8.67
C PRO A 205 13.72 4.88 9.51
N GLY A 206 14.15 4.85 10.76
CA GLY A 206 14.11 5.99 11.68
C GLY A 206 12.73 6.27 12.28
N HIS A 207 11.71 5.44 11.99
CA HIS A 207 10.36 5.63 12.51
C HIS A 207 10.32 5.62 14.04
N GLY A 208 10.99 4.65 14.68
CA GLY A 208 11.06 4.59 16.15
C GLY A 208 11.75 5.79 16.80
N THR A 209 12.65 6.47 16.07
CA THR A 209 13.28 7.73 16.54
C THR A 209 12.26 8.87 16.56
N GLY A 210 11.43 8.95 15.53
CA GLY A 210 10.37 9.97 15.44
C GLY A 210 9.31 9.80 16.53
N THR A 211 8.82 8.57 16.73
CA THR A 211 7.82 8.28 17.78
C THR A 211 8.39 8.50 19.19
N ALA A 212 9.62 8.07 19.46
CA ALA A 212 10.30 8.32 20.74
C ALA A 212 10.39 9.83 21.05
N SER A 213 10.62 10.66 20.04
CA SER A 213 10.78 12.11 20.22
C SER A 213 9.50 12.79 20.73
N LEU A 214 8.32 12.30 20.36
CA LEU A 214 7.05 12.83 20.85
C LEU A 214 6.75 12.39 22.29
N VAL A 215 7.43 11.37 22.78
CA VAL A 215 7.32 10.94 24.19
C VAL A 215 8.28 11.73 25.07
N ILE A 216 9.58 11.68 24.78
CA ILE A 216 10.61 12.05 25.76
C ILE A 216 11.44 13.30 25.43
N SER A 217 11.24 13.96 24.28
CA SER A 217 12.04 15.15 23.95
C SER A 217 11.90 16.25 25.00
N ARG A 218 13.00 16.97 25.27
CA ARG A 218 13.04 18.02 26.28
C ARG A 218 12.12 19.18 25.89
N ARG A 219 11.50 19.83 26.89
CA ARG A 219 10.66 21.04 26.67
C ARG A 219 11.42 22.28 26.15
N SER A 220 12.75 22.23 26.15
CA SER A 220 13.63 23.26 25.58
C SER A 220 14.15 22.91 24.18
N GLY A 221 13.79 21.73 23.67
CA GLY A 221 14.23 21.21 22.38
C GLY A 221 13.43 21.78 21.21
N ARG A 222 13.70 21.27 20.01
CA ARG A 222 12.89 21.59 18.83
C ARG A 222 11.66 20.70 18.71
N VAL A 223 11.61 19.61 19.49
CA VAL A 223 10.42 18.78 19.70
C VAL A 223 10.10 18.78 21.19
N ASN A 224 8.82 18.88 21.55
CA ASN A 224 8.39 18.84 22.95
C ASN A 224 7.66 17.53 23.23
N GLY A 225 8.26 16.67 24.05
CA GLY A 225 7.68 15.39 24.43
C GLY A 225 6.54 15.52 25.44
N SER A 226 5.60 14.57 25.43
CA SER A 226 4.48 14.52 26.39
C SER A 226 4.89 14.04 27.79
N ALA A 227 6.03 13.36 27.93
CA ALA A 227 6.62 12.91 29.19
C ALA A 227 8.16 13.07 29.17
N PRO A 228 8.68 14.31 29.22
CA PRO A 228 10.08 14.63 28.95
C PRO A 228 11.10 14.04 29.93
N ARG A 229 10.66 13.50 31.08
CA ARG A 229 11.52 12.86 32.08
C ARG A 229 11.22 11.36 32.28
N ALA A 230 10.37 10.77 31.45
CA ALA A 230 10.24 9.32 31.38
C ALA A 230 11.49 8.69 30.75
N SER A 231 11.71 7.42 31.06
CA SER A 231 12.72 6.59 30.39
C SER A 231 12.05 5.69 29.37
N LEU A 232 12.59 5.67 28.16
CA LEU A 232 12.07 4.87 27.05
C LEU A 232 13.03 3.73 26.76
N VAL A 233 12.52 2.50 26.78
CA VAL A 233 13.26 1.27 26.50
C VAL A 233 13.00 0.87 25.04
N PRO A 234 13.96 1.07 24.12
CA PRO A 234 13.77 0.75 22.71
C PRO A 234 13.85 -0.76 22.46
N LEU A 235 12.88 -1.29 21.73
CA LEU A 235 12.76 -2.71 21.41
C LEU A 235 12.62 -2.85 19.90
N ARG A 236 13.73 -3.15 19.22
CA ARG A 236 13.71 -3.31 17.77
C ARG A 236 13.09 -4.66 17.41
N THR A 237 11.97 -4.61 16.72
CA THR A 237 11.19 -5.81 16.36
C THR A 237 10.96 -5.97 14.86
N ASN A 238 11.05 -4.87 14.09
CA ASN A 238 10.64 -4.87 12.69
C ASN A 238 11.49 -3.92 11.84
N ASN A 239 11.50 -4.13 10.52
CA ASN A 239 12.07 -3.20 9.53
C ASN A 239 11.02 -2.25 8.92
N ALA A 240 9.73 -2.50 9.18
CA ALA A 240 8.60 -1.71 8.72
C ALA A 240 7.50 -1.67 9.80
N VAL A 241 6.66 -0.63 9.78
CA VAL A 241 5.54 -0.48 10.73
C VAL A 241 4.33 -1.34 10.37
N VAL A 242 4.24 -1.76 9.11
CA VAL A 242 3.29 -2.80 8.70
C VAL A 242 3.91 -4.14 9.06
N VAL A 243 3.26 -4.87 9.96
CA VAL A 243 3.85 -6.07 10.57
C VAL A 243 3.34 -7.32 9.89
N GLY A 244 4.26 -8.19 9.48
CA GLY A 244 3.94 -9.53 9.00
C GLY A 244 4.54 -10.66 9.84
N SER A 245 5.52 -10.34 10.70
CA SER A 245 6.10 -11.25 11.70
C SER A 245 5.85 -10.73 13.12
N TRP A 246 5.14 -11.52 13.93
CA TRP A 246 4.62 -11.09 15.23
C TRP A 246 5.39 -11.61 16.43
N VAL A 247 6.18 -12.66 16.27
CA VAL A 247 6.99 -13.24 17.36
C VAL A 247 7.99 -12.23 17.93
N PRO A 248 8.69 -11.40 17.12
CA PRO A 248 9.54 -10.32 17.65
C PRO A 248 8.78 -9.38 18.59
N VAL A 249 7.57 -8.98 18.20
CA VAL A 249 6.73 -8.06 18.98
C VAL A 249 6.23 -8.72 20.26
N ALA A 250 5.82 -9.99 20.21
CA ALA A 250 5.40 -10.76 21.38
C ALA A 250 6.56 -10.91 22.40
N ARG A 251 7.77 -11.23 21.93
CA ARG A 251 8.98 -11.29 22.78
C ARG A 251 9.31 -9.91 23.36
N ALA A 252 9.12 -8.83 22.60
CA ALA A 252 9.32 -7.47 23.09
C ALA A 252 8.36 -7.09 24.22
N LEU A 253 7.08 -7.52 24.18
CA LEU A 253 6.15 -7.31 25.30
C LEU A 253 6.61 -8.02 26.58
N ASP A 254 7.01 -9.29 26.46
CA ASP A 254 7.52 -10.06 27.60
C ASP A 254 8.83 -9.47 28.16
N HIS A 255 9.71 -9.00 27.27
CA HIS A 255 10.95 -8.32 27.68
C HIS A 255 10.67 -6.98 28.34
N ALA A 256 9.77 -6.15 27.81
CA ALA A 256 9.36 -4.89 28.42
C ALA A 256 8.84 -5.11 29.84
N ARG A 257 8.01 -6.15 30.04
CA ARG A 257 7.52 -6.58 31.35
C ARG A 257 8.68 -6.95 32.28
N ALA A 258 9.60 -7.80 31.82
CA ALA A 258 10.77 -8.23 32.59
C ALA A 258 11.71 -7.06 32.94
N GLN A 259 11.83 -6.07 32.05
CA GLN A 259 12.58 -4.83 32.26
C GLN A 259 11.81 -3.78 33.05
N GLY A 260 10.65 -4.12 33.62
CA GLY A 260 9.87 -3.28 34.53
C GLY A 260 9.17 -2.09 33.86
N CYS A 261 8.95 -2.13 32.55
CA CYS A 261 8.09 -1.18 31.86
C CYS A 261 6.64 -1.37 32.32
N ARG A 262 5.94 -0.26 32.57
CA ARG A 262 4.51 -0.27 32.95
C ARG A 262 3.61 0.16 31.81
N ILE A 263 4.20 0.76 30.80
CA ILE A 263 3.54 1.28 29.62
C ILE A 263 4.26 0.68 28.42
N VAL A 264 3.50 0.26 27.42
CA VAL A 264 4.02 -0.08 26.10
C VAL A 264 3.28 0.74 25.05
N THR A 265 4.04 1.32 24.13
CA THR A 265 3.53 2.05 22.97
C THR A 265 3.93 1.33 21.69
N MET A 266 2.95 0.88 20.91
CA MET A 266 3.15 0.16 19.66
C MET A 266 2.71 1.02 18.49
N SER A 267 3.67 1.55 17.75
CA SER A 267 3.44 2.37 16.58
C SER A 267 3.54 1.53 15.30
N LEU A 268 2.79 0.44 15.28
CA LEU A 268 2.84 -0.60 14.26
C LEU A 268 1.47 -1.26 14.10
N GLY A 269 1.24 -1.98 13.01
CA GLY A 269 0.04 -2.79 12.86
C GLY A 269 -0.06 -3.62 11.58
N SER A 270 -1.11 -4.45 11.51
CA SER A 270 -1.44 -5.27 10.34
C SER A 270 -2.92 -5.61 10.30
N GLY A 271 -3.33 -6.38 9.29
CA GLY A 271 -4.71 -6.81 9.14
C GLY A 271 -5.13 -8.01 9.97
N PHE A 272 -4.20 -8.66 10.68
CA PHE A 272 -4.44 -9.89 11.42
C PHE A 272 -3.60 -9.93 12.69
N GLY A 273 -4.08 -10.67 13.69
CA GLY A 273 -3.43 -10.85 14.98
C GLY A 273 -3.28 -12.31 15.37
N PRO A 274 -2.04 -12.86 15.39
CA PRO A 274 -1.85 -14.26 15.73
C PRO A 274 -1.97 -14.53 17.23
N ARG A 275 -2.25 -15.79 17.56
CA ARG A 275 -2.44 -16.25 18.95
C ARG A 275 -1.24 -15.96 19.84
N VAL A 276 -0.02 -16.01 19.32
CA VAL A 276 1.21 -15.64 20.06
C VAL A 276 1.15 -14.19 20.55
N MET A 277 0.69 -13.26 19.72
CA MET A 277 0.60 -11.85 20.09
C MET A 277 -0.57 -11.61 21.04
N ARG A 278 -1.73 -12.26 20.83
CA ARG A 278 -2.87 -12.21 21.76
C ARG A 278 -2.51 -12.70 23.16
N ARG A 279 -1.74 -13.80 23.25
CA ARG A 279 -1.21 -14.34 24.53
C ARG A 279 -0.23 -13.37 25.18
N ALA A 280 0.69 -12.77 24.42
CA ALA A 280 1.64 -11.79 24.94
C ALA A 280 0.95 -10.52 25.47
N VAL A 281 -0.06 -10.00 24.75
CA VAL A 281 -0.89 -8.88 25.20
C VAL A 281 -1.63 -9.25 26.49
N ALA A 282 -2.29 -10.41 26.54
CA ALA A 282 -2.99 -10.87 27.73
C ALA A 282 -2.05 -11.01 28.96
N ARG A 283 -0.83 -11.51 28.75
CA ARG A 283 0.22 -11.54 29.80
C ARG A 283 0.64 -10.15 30.26
N ALA A 284 0.81 -9.19 29.34
CA ALA A 284 1.15 -7.81 29.69
C ALA A 284 0.03 -7.13 30.51
N VAL A 285 -1.23 -7.26 30.07
CA VAL A 285 -2.39 -6.67 30.76
C VAL A 285 -2.60 -7.30 32.15
N SER A 286 -2.51 -8.63 32.25
CA SER A 286 -2.59 -9.33 33.55
C SER A 286 -1.44 -9.01 34.50
N ALA A 287 -0.31 -8.51 33.97
CA ALA A 287 0.80 -7.98 34.76
C ALA A 287 0.65 -6.48 35.12
N ASP A 288 -0.55 -5.92 34.95
CA ASP A 288 -0.89 -4.51 35.21
C ASP A 288 -0.04 -3.53 34.38
N MET A 289 0.25 -3.88 33.13
CA MET A 289 0.81 -2.96 32.14
C MET A 289 -0.31 -2.27 31.34
N ILE A 290 -0.05 -1.05 30.91
CA ILE A 290 -0.88 -0.31 29.95
C ILE A 290 -0.31 -0.56 28.56
N VAL A 291 -1.08 -1.22 27.70
CA VAL A 291 -0.70 -1.58 26.33
C VAL A 291 -1.52 -0.73 25.35
N MET A 292 -0.84 0.07 24.53
CA MET A 292 -1.48 0.96 23.55
C MET A 292 -0.95 0.71 22.15
N ALA A 293 -1.80 0.89 21.14
CA ALA A 293 -1.42 0.78 19.74
C ALA A 293 -2.07 1.84 18.85
N ALA A 294 -1.38 2.18 17.77
CA ALA A 294 -1.89 3.05 16.72
C ALA A 294 -3.09 2.41 16.01
N ALA A 295 -4.18 3.17 15.80
CA ALA A 295 -5.37 2.66 15.12
C ALA A 295 -5.12 2.26 13.66
N GLY A 296 -4.04 2.75 13.04
CA GLY A 296 -3.67 2.47 11.66
C GLY A 296 -3.85 3.69 10.76
N ASN A 297 -3.23 3.61 9.59
CA ASN A 297 -3.19 4.71 8.62
C ASN A 297 -3.75 4.26 7.27
N CYS A 298 -4.56 5.12 6.64
CA CYS A 298 -4.93 5.07 5.22
C CYS A 298 -5.72 3.82 4.74
N VAL A 299 -5.96 2.84 5.62
CA VAL A 299 -6.77 1.64 5.35
C VAL A 299 -8.20 1.75 5.86
N ARG A 300 -8.58 2.90 6.45
CA ARG A 300 -9.94 3.27 6.92
C ARG A 300 -10.50 2.49 8.11
N PHE A 301 -10.08 1.25 8.36
CA PHE A 301 -10.50 0.41 9.50
C PHE A 301 -9.35 0.19 10.50
N VAL A 302 -9.69 -0.06 11.76
CA VAL A 302 -8.70 -0.23 12.84
C VAL A 302 -7.85 -1.47 12.58
N THR A 303 -6.52 -1.35 12.71
CA THR A 303 -5.55 -2.44 12.49
C THR A 303 -5.23 -3.21 13.77
N TYR A 304 -4.77 -4.46 13.65
CA TYR A 304 -4.19 -5.19 14.79
C TYR A 304 -2.82 -4.59 15.13
N PRO A 305 -2.41 -4.45 16.40
CA PRO A 305 -3.07 -4.93 17.61
C PRO A 305 -4.12 -3.98 18.19
N ALA A 306 -4.37 -2.82 17.60
CA ALA A 306 -5.32 -1.84 18.14
C ALA A 306 -6.76 -2.38 18.22
N PHE A 307 -7.23 -3.20 17.27
CA PHE A 307 -8.57 -3.81 17.39
C PHE A 307 -8.66 -4.93 18.46
N ASP A 308 -7.55 -5.36 19.06
CA ASP A 308 -7.62 -6.30 20.20
C ASP A 308 -8.20 -5.58 21.41
N ARG A 309 -9.30 -6.09 21.97
CA ARG A 309 -9.95 -5.50 23.16
C ARG A 309 -9.02 -5.29 24.35
N ASN A 310 -7.90 -6.03 24.42
CA ASN A 310 -6.91 -5.89 25.49
C ASN A 310 -5.85 -4.83 25.17
N VAL A 311 -6.02 -4.03 24.11
CA VAL A 311 -5.12 -2.95 23.71
C VAL A 311 -5.93 -1.66 23.65
N ILE A 312 -5.32 -0.56 24.09
CA ILE A 312 -5.93 0.77 23.95
C ILE A 312 -5.63 1.29 22.54
N ALA A 313 -6.66 1.42 21.71
CA ALA A 313 -6.58 1.90 20.34
C ALA A 313 -6.60 3.43 20.27
N VAL A 314 -5.60 4.02 19.60
CA VAL A 314 -5.46 5.48 19.50
C VAL A 314 -5.57 5.95 18.04
N ALA A 315 -6.63 6.71 17.75
CA ALA A 315 -6.84 7.34 16.44
C ALA A 315 -6.24 8.76 16.36
N GLY A 316 -6.20 9.33 15.16
CA GLY A 316 -5.50 10.57 14.84
C GLY A 316 -6.42 11.76 14.54
N VAL A 317 -6.07 12.92 15.08
CA VAL A 317 -6.72 14.22 14.78
C VAL A 317 -5.74 15.25 14.22
N ASP A 318 -6.30 16.22 13.51
CA ASP A 318 -5.61 17.43 13.05
C ASP A 318 -5.51 18.50 14.17
N HIS A 319 -4.86 19.61 13.85
CA HIS A 319 -4.70 20.75 14.76
C HIS A 319 -6.00 21.45 15.17
N ALA A 320 -7.07 21.26 14.40
CA ALA A 320 -8.41 21.78 14.70
C ALA A 320 -9.26 20.79 15.51
N GLY A 321 -8.69 19.63 15.90
CA GLY A 321 -9.39 18.58 16.62
C GLY A 321 -10.37 17.79 15.75
N ARG A 322 -10.28 17.89 14.42
CA ARG A 322 -11.06 17.08 13.49
C ARG A 322 -10.29 15.80 13.17
N ARG A 323 -10.98 14.75 12.73
CA ARG A 323 -10.33 13.53 12.27
C ARG A 323 -9.28 13.85 11.22
N TRP A 324 -8.05 13.43 11.44
CA TRP A 324 -7.01 13.47 10.41
C TRP A 324 -7.39 12.53 9.27
N ARG A 325 -7.28 12.99 8.02
CA ARG A 325 -7.78 12.27 6.84
C ARG A 325 -7.24 10.84 6.78
N GLY A 326 -5.96 10.66 7.09
CA GLY A 326 -5.28 9.37 7.11
C GLY A 326 -5.57 8.47 8.32
N SER A 327 -6.29 8.94 9.35
CA SER A 327 -6.61 8.09 10.49
C SER A 327 -7.59 6.98 10.12
N CYS A 328 -7.24 5.76 10.49
CA CYS A 328 -8.21 4.67 10.62
C CYS A 328 -9.20 4.96 11.75
N ARG A 329 -10.37 4.33 11.65
CA ARG A 329 -11.52 4.63 12.50
C ARG A 329 -12.43 3.41 12.62
N GLY A 330 -13.15 3.30 13.72
CA GLY A 330 -14.03 2.17 14.00
C GLY A 330 -14.46 2.13 15.48
N PRO A 331 -15.42 1.24 15.82
CA PRO A 331 -15.91 1.07 17.19
C PRO A 331 -14.85 0.55 18.17
N GLU A 332 -13.71 0.11 17.65
CA GLU A 332 -12.57 -0.37 18.44
C GLU A 332 -11.68 0.77 18.94
N VAL A 333 -11.83 2.00 18.43
CA VAL A 333 -11.06 3.16 18.89
C VAL A 333 -11.48 3.56 20.31
N ASP A 334 -10.53 3.56 21.25
CA ASP A 334 -10.80 4.04 22.62
C ASP A 334 -10.76 5.57 22.71
N VAL A 335 -9.74 6.19 22.10
CA VAL A 335 -9.46 7.62 22.20
C VAL A 335 -8.71 8.13 20.97
N SER A 336 -8.67 9.44 20.80
CA SER A 336 -7.90 10.10 19.74
C SER A 336 -6.82 11.04 20.29
N ALA A 337 -5.75 11.24 19.53
CA ALA A 337 -4.69 12.18 19.86
C ALA A 337 -4.10 12.83 18.57
N PRO A 338 -3.33 13.93 18.69
CA PRO A 338 -2.71 14.61 17.56
C PRO A 338 -1.92 13.66 16.65
N ALA A 339 -2.14 13.76 15.34
CA ALA A 339 -1.50 12.90 14.35
C ALA A 339 -1.05 13.62 13.08
N GLU A 340 -1.43 14.88 12.84
CA GLU A 340 -1.17 15.57 11.58
C GLU A 340 -0.13 16.68 11.76
N ASN A 341 0.94 16.68 10.96
CA ASN A 341 1.93 17.78 10.88
C ASN A 341 2.61 18.11 12.21
N LEU A 342 3.14 17.08 12.85
CA LEU A 342 3.92 17.12 14.07
C LEU A 342 5.41 17.29 13.77
N HIS A 343 6.06 18.07 14.63
CA HIS A 343 7.51 18.19 14.67
C HIS A 343 8.09 16.93 15.28
N VAL A 344 9.00 16.25 14.58
CA VAL A 344 9.61 14.99 15.05
C VAL A 344 11.12 14.97 14.78
N ALA A 345 11.85 14.29 15.66
CA ALA A 345 13.24 13.96 15.39
C ALA A 345 13.32 13.00 14.20
N ARG A 346 14.19 13.26 13.24
CA ARG A 346 14.43 12.35 12.12
C ARG A 346 15.91 12.04 11.97
N ARG A 347 16.17 10.88 11.40
CA ARG A 347 17.52 10.47 11.06
C ARG A 347 17.49 9.77 9.71
N ARG A 348 18.39 10.18 8.81
CA ARG A 348 18.56 9.57 7.49
C ARG A 348 19.86 8.77 7.42
N PRO A 349 19.93 7.74 6.55
CA PRO A 349 21.17 7.01 6.31
C PRO A 349 22.33 7.97 5.98
N GLY A 350 23.50 7.74 6.58
CA GLY A 350 24.72 8.50 6.28
C GLY A 350 24.80 9.94 6.82
N GLN A 351 23.76 10.46 7.47
CA GLN A 351 23.86 11.74 8.17
C GLN A 351 24.82 11.63 9.36
N VAL A 352 25.56 12.72 9.64
CA VAL A 352 26.41 12.83 10.85
C VAL A 352 25.75 13.75 11.88
N ASP A 353 25.09 14.83 11.45
CA ASP A 353 24.45 15.82 12.32
C ASP A 353 23.23 15.25 13.06
N LEU A 354 23.36 15.06 14.38
CA LEU A 354 22.33 14.50 15.27
C LEU A 354 21.22 15.51 15.62
N SER A 355 21.17 16.63 14.91
CA SER A 355 20.22 17.71 15.12
C SER A 355 19.15 17.78 14.02
N ASP A 356 18.85 16.74 13.26
CA ASP A 356 17.80 16.85 12.23
C ASP A 356 16.38 16.71 12.83
N VAL A 357 15.59 17.79 12.76
CA VAL A 357 14.18 17.80 13.17
C VAL A 357 13.37 18.30 12.00
N THR A 358 12.37 17.51 11.58
CA THR A 358 11.50 17.88 10.45
C THR A 358 10.16 18.41 10.96
N ASP A 359 9.58 19.32 10.18
CA ASP A 359 8.33 19.97 10.55
C ASP A 359 7.07 19.14 10.14
N THR A 360 7.19 18.01 9.42
CA THR A 360 6.05 17.40 8.66
C THR A 360 5.64 15.96 9.04
N GLY A 361 5.93 15.46 10.24
CA GLY A 361 5.49 14.12 10.64
C GLY A 361 3.95 13.99 10.70
N GLN A 362 3.36 12.97 10.08
CA GLN A 362 1.96 12.61 10.34
C GLN A 362 1.84 11.10 10.67
N GLY A 363 0.76 10.65 11.33
CA GLY A 363 0.52 9.24 11.64
C GLY A 363 -0.18 8.98 12.97
N THR A 364 -1.04 7.94 13.02
CA THR A 364 -1.57 7.43 14.30
C THR A 364 -0.47 6.88 15.21
N SER A 365 0.70 6.51 14.66
CA SER A 365 1.96 6.29 15.38
C SER A 365 2.31 7.41 16.36
N PHE A 366 2.08 8.65 15.95
CA PHE A 366 2.37 9.82 16.77
C PHE A 366 1.30 10.09 17.82
N ALA A 367 0.03 9.82 17.47
CA ALA A 367 -1.07 9.87 18.41
C ALA A 367 -0.85 8.90 19.58
N VAL A 368 -0.49 7.64 19.31
CA VAL A 368 -0.22 6.65 20.36
C VAL A 368 1.02 6.99 21.18
N ALA A 369 2.08 7.52 20.57
CA ALA A 369 3.27 8.00 21.28
C ALA A 369 2.93 9.12 22.29
N LEU A 370 2.17 10.13 21.85
CA LEU A 370 1.74 11.22 22.73
C LEU A 370 0.91 10.71 23.92
N THR A 371 -0.05 9.80 23.66
CA THR A 371 -0.87 9.17 24.70
C THR A 371 -0.03 8.34 25.68
N ALA A 372 1.04 7.69 25.23
CA ALA A 372 1.94 6.96 26.11
C ALA A 372 2.66 7.84 27.13
N GLY A 373 3.04 9.07 26.74
CA GLY A 373 3.55 10.04 27.70
C GLY A 373 2.47 10.52 28.68
N VAL A 374 1.22 10.70 28.23
CA VAL A 374 0.10 11.02 29.15
C VAL A 374 -0.13 9.90 30.17
N ALA A 375 -0.03 8.63 29.77
CA ALA A 375 -0.06 7.51 30.70
C ALA A 375 1.08 7.58 31.74
N ALA A 376 2.28 7.99 31.34
CA ALA A 376 3.40 8.18 32.27
C ALA A 376 3.16 9.32 33.26
N LEU A 377 2.56 10.45 32.81
CA LEU A 377 2.17 11.53 33.72
C LEU A 377 1.15 11.04 34.75
N TRP A 378 0.17 10.23 34.33
CA TRP A 378 -0.87 9.68 35.19
C TRP A 378 -0.30 8.71 36.24
N LEU A 379 0.59 7.81 35.84
CA LEU A 379 1.26 6.89 36.76
C LEU A 379 2.18 7.61 37.76
N GLU A 380 2.86 8.69 37.35
CA GLU A 380 3.66 9.52 38.25
C GLU A 380 2.76 10.25 39.27
N HIS A 381 1.66 10.83 38.82
CA HIS A 381 0.78 11.65 39.66
C HIS A 381 0.11 10.86 40.78
N HIS A 382 -0.55 9.74 40.44
CA HIS A 382 -1.32 8.96 41.42
C HIS A 382 -0.50 7.85 42.08
N GLY A 383 0.65 7.48 41.49
CA GLY A 383 1.50 6.40 41.95
C GLY A 383 0.98 5.02 41.52
N TRP A 384 1.82 4.26 40.82
CA TRP A 384 1.50 2.93 40.28
C TRP A 384 0.89 1.97 41.31
N SER A 385 1.42 1.92 42.54
CA SER A 385 0.92 1.00 43.57
C SER A 385 -0.50 1.32 44.02
N ALA A 386 -0.86 2.60 44.13
CA ALA A 386 -2.19 3.03 44.56
C ALA A 386 -3.23 2.75 43.47
N LEU A 387 -2.89 3.09 42.22
CA LEU A 387 -3.73 2.80 41.06
C LEU A 387 -3.98 1.30 40.89
N ARG A 388 -2.94 0.47 41.05
CA ARG A 388 -3.07 -0.99 40.98
C ARG A 388 -3.97 -1.53 42.08
N GLN A 389 -3.80 -1.04 43.31
CA GLN A 389 -4.66 -1.44 44.43
C GLN A 389 -6.13 -1.09 44.16
N GLU A 390 -6.38 0.10 43.62
CA GLU A 390 -7.72 0.56 43.26
C GLU A 390 -8.34 -0.27 42.12
N ALA A 391 -7.58 -0.58 41.08
CA ALA A 391 -8.02 -1.46 39.99
C ALA A 391 -8.37 -2.86 40.51
N HIS A 392 -7.50 -3.45 41.34
CA HIS A 392 -7.70 -4.81 41.88
C HIS A 392 -8.87 -4.87 42.86
N ARG A 393 -9.12 -3.81 43.63
CA ARG A 393 -10.32 -3.69 44.48
C ARG A 393 -11.61 -3.82 43.67
N ARG A 394 -11.59 -3.43 42.38
CA ARG A 394 -12.71 -3.52 41.43
C ARG A 394 -12.71 -4.81 40.60
N GLY A 395 -11.69 -5.66 40.76
CA GLY A 395 -11.50 -6.85 39.92
C GLY A 395 -11.03 -6.54 38.50
N TRP A 396 -10.40 -5.38 38.28
CA TRP A 396 -9.91 -4.94 36.97
C TRP A 396 -8.38 -5.00 36.88
N PRO A 397 -7.81 -5.26 35.68
CA PRO A 397 -6.41 -4.93 35.43
C PRO A 397 -6.23 -3.40 35.48
N LEU A 398 -5.02 -2.94 35.83
CA LEU A 398 -4.70 -1.50 35.86
C LEU A 398 -5.06 -0.77 34.54
N GLN A 399 -4.87 -1.43 33.40
CA GLN A 399 -5.21 -0.85 32.11
C GLN A 399 -6.70 -0.49 31.98
N GLU A 400 -7.60 -1.32 32.51
CA GLU A 400 -9.03 -1.06 32.38
C GLU A 400 -9.45 0.15 33.22
N LEU A 401 -8.82 0.34 34.39
CA LEU A 401 -8.98 1.56 35.17
C LEU A 401 -8.49 2.79 34.38
N PHE A 402 -7.35 2.69 33.70
CA PHE A 402 -6.81 3.76 32.87
C PHE A 402 -7.70 4.05 31.63
N ARG A 403 -8.18 3.02 30.94
CA ARG A 403 -9.12 3.14 29.80
C ARG A 403 -10.40 3.85 30.21
N ALA A 404 -11.00 3.46 31.34
CA ALA A 404 -12.19 4.11 31.88
C ALA A 404 -11.93 5.59 32.21
N ALA A 405 -10.79 5.90 32.83
CA ALA A 405 -10.38 7.27 33.12
C ALA A 405 -10.18 8.10 31.85
N LEU A 406 -9.54 7.55 30.82
CA LEU A 406 -9.40 8.19 29.51
C LEU A 406 -10.77 8.49 28.90
N SER A 407 -11.66 7.51 28.87
CA SER A 407 -13.00 7.69 28.31
C SER A 407 -13.82 8.76 29.04
N GLN A 408 -13.69 8.84 30.37
CA GLN A 408 -14.43 9.80 31.18
C GLN A 408 -13.89 11.23 31.05
N THR A 409 -12.62 11.39 30.71
CA THR A 409 -11.92 12.69 30.74
C THR A 409 -11.61 13.26 29.38
N ALA A 410 -11.63 12.44 28.32
CA ALA A 410 -11.41 12.88 26.96
C ALA A 410 -12.36 14.03 26.57
N HIS A 411 -11.81 15.03 25.89
CA HIS A 411 -12.59 16.15 25.40
C HIS A 411 -13.05 15.88 23.97
N ALA A 412 -14.37 15.78 23.77
CA ALA A 412 -14.99 15.65 22.46
C ALA A 412 -15.41 17.02 21.89
N PRO A 413 -14.81 17.48 20.78
CA PRO A 413 -15.27 18.65 20.03
C PRO A 413 -16.72 18.50 19.52
N ALA A 414 -17.36 19.61 19.14
CA ALA A 414 -18.68 19.57 18.53
C ALA A 414 -18.67 18.73 17.23
N GLY A 415 -19.62 17.80 17.10
CA GLY A 415 -19.71 16.91 15.94
C GLY A 415 -18.77 15.69 16.01
N TRP A 416 -18.23 15.37 17.18
CA TRP A 416 -17.40 14.18 17.39
C TRP A 416 -18.16 12.89 17.09
N ASP A 417 -17.50 11.97 16.39
CA ASP A 417 -18.04 10.67 16.05
C ASP A 417 -17.58 9.62 17.07
N HIS A 418 -18.39 9.42 18.12
CA HIS A 418 -18.11 8.44 19.17
C HIS A 418 -18.11 6.98 18.67
N GLY A 419 -18.75 6.70 17.54
CA GLY A 419 -18.77 5.35 16.97
C GLY A 419 -17.50 5.01 16.19
N LEU A 420 -16.71 6.01 15.78
CA LEU A 420 -15.56 5.82 14.91
C LEU A 420 -14.24 6.37 15.46
N MET A 421 -14.28 7.37 16.35
CA MET A 421 -13.09 8.09 16.84
C MET A 421 -12.89 7.96 18.36
N GLY A 422 -13.65 7.09 19.01
CA GLY A 422 -13.58 6.84 20.46
C GLY A 422 -14.18 7.94 21.31
N ALA A 423 -13.81 8.00 22.58
CA ALA A 423 -14.45 8.87 23.58
C ALA A 423 -14.23 10.37 23.33
N GLY A 424 -13.16 10.76 22.62
CA GLY A 424 -12.75 12.14 22.43
C GLY A 424 -11.26 12.25 22.18
N ILE A 425 -10.75 13.47 22.23
CA ILE A 425 -9.31 13.75 22.25
C ILE A 425 -8.80 13.61 23.69
N VAL A 426 -7.65 12.94 23.89
CA VAL A 426 -7.00 12.81 25.21
C VAL A 426 -6.91 14.17 25.92
N ASP A 427 -7.28 14.23 27.19
CA ASP A 427 -7.15 15.43 28.05
C ASP A 427 -6.35 15.09 29.31
N ALA A 428 -5.04 15.33 29.26
CA ALA A 428 -4.14 14.99 30.36
C ALA A 428 -4.44 15.78 31.64
N GLU A 429 -4.93 17.01 31.54
CA GLU A 429 -5.24 17.82 32.72
C GLU A 429 -6.46 17.27 33.46
N ALA A 430 -7.52 16.96 32.73
CA ALA A 430 -8.73 16.36 33.29
C ALA A 430 -8.45 14.94 33.82
N LEU A 431 -7.63 14.15 33.10
CA LEU A 431 -7.23 12.81 33.50
C LEU A 431 -6.51 12.78 34.85
N LEU A 432 -5.54 13.66 35.07
CA LEU A 432 -4.81 13.73 36.34
C LEU A 432 -5.63 14.38 37.47
N ALA A 433 -6.62 15.20 37.13
CA ALA A 433 -7.52 15.79 38.12
C ALA A 433 -8.58 14.81 38.64
N LEU A 434 -8.85 13.72 37.90
CA LEU A 434 -9.83 12.71 38.28
C LEU A 434 -9.29 11.84 39.42
N ASP A 435 -9.97 11.84 40.56
CA ASP A 435 -9.64 10.92 41.64
C ASP A 435 -9.83 9.47 41.15
N PRO A 436 -8.85 8.56 41.32
CA PRO A 436 -9.00 7.17 40.92
C PRO A 436 -10.23 6.47 41.52
N ALA A 437 -10.72 6.91 42.68
CA ALA A 437 -11.95 6.40 43.29
C ALA A 437 -13.21 6.79 42.50
N ASP A 438 -13.20 7.93 41.79
CA ASP A 438 -14.33 8.48 41.05
C ASP A 438 -14.40 8.00 39.59
N ILE A 439 -13.43 7.20 39.15
CA ILE A 439 -13.45 6.58 37.82
C ILE A 439 -14.69 5.67 37.74
N VAL A 440 -15.55 5.85 36.74
CA VAL A 440 -16.72 5.01 36.53
C VAL A 440 -16.42 3.98 35.44
N GLY A 441 -16.77 2.72 35.68
CA GLY A 441 -16.64 1.67 34.67
C GLY A 441 -17.64 1.86 33.53
N GLY A 442 -17.13 1.90 32.30
CA GLY A 442 -17.94 1.70 31.11
C GLY A 442 -18.06 0.21 30.80
N ALA A 443 -19.09 -0.19 30.05
CA ALA A 443 -19.03 -1.47 29.36
C ALA A 443 -17.87 -1.37 28.36
N ALA A 444 -16.90 -2.28 28.44
CA ALA A 444 -15.93 -2.42 27.35
C ALA A 444 -16.73 -2.64 26.06
N SER A 445 -16.50 -1.79 25.05
CA SER A 445 -17.09 -2.01 23.72
C SER A 445 -16.70 -3.42 23.28
N GLU A 446 -17.68 -4.26 22.93
CA GLU A 446 -17.38 -5.52 22.25
C GLU A 446 -16.79 -5.15 20.88
N SER A 447 -15.45 -5.08 20.81
CA SER A 447 -14.75 -4.70 19.60
C SER A 447 -14.79 -5.85 18.59
N ALA A 448 -15.63 -5.73 17.58
CA ALA A 448 -15.67 -6.69 16.48
C ALA A 448 -14.52 -6.42 15.51
N GLY A 449 -13.45 -7.21 15.58
CA GLY A 449 -12.39 -7.17 14.57
C GLY A 449 -12.92 -7.48 13.16
N PRO A 450 -12.13 -7.27 12.09
CA PRO A 450 -12.60 -7.45 10.71
C PRO A 450 -13.28 -8.81 10.43
N ALA A 451 -12.74 -9.90 10.99
CA ALA A 451 -13.33 -11.24 10.88
C ALA A 451 -14.70 -11.35 11.57
N GLU A 452 -14.87 -10.77 12.75
CA GLU A 452 -16.16 -10.79 13.47
C GLU A 452 -17.21 -9.96 12.73
N LEU A 453 -16.81 -8.83 12.13
CA LEU A 453 -17.71 -8.03 11.30
C LEU A 453 -18.18 -8.76 10.04
N LEU A 454 -17.32 -9.59 9.46
CA LEU A 454 -17.61 -10.26 8.19
C LEU A 454 -18.26 -11.64 8.36
N PHE A 455 -17.81 -12.41 9.36
CA PHE A 455 -18.23 -13.80 9.59
C PHE A 455 -19.14 -13.98 10.82
N GLY A 456 -19.32 -12.93 11.61
CA GLY A 456 -20.12 -12.91 12.85
C GLY A 456 -19.28 -13.22 14.10
N ALA A 457 -19.69 -12.65 15.24
CA ALA A 457 -19.00 -12.81 16.53
C ALA A 457 -19.00 -14.26 17.06
N ASP A 458 -19.96 -15.10 16.64
CA ASP A 458 -20.04 -16.52 17.02
C ASP A 458 -19.16 -17.43 16.12
N PHE A 459 -18.41 -16.87 15.18
CA PHE A 459 -17.55 -17.66 14.29
C PHE A 459 -16.29 -18.13 15.01
N ASP A 460 -16.17 -19.46 15.20
CA ASP A 460 -14.95 -20.11 15.68
C ASP A 460 -14.19 -20.72 14.50
N ALA A 461 -13.04 -20.14 14.19
CA ALA A 461 -12.18 -20.61 13.12
C ALA A 461 -11.31 -21.84 13.51
N GLY A 462 -11.44 -22.41 14.71
CA GLY A 462 -10.82 -23.70 15.06
C GLY A 462 -9.29 -23.74 14.92
N GLY A 463 -8.62 -22.60 15.13
CA GLY A 463 -7.18 -22.41 14.92
C GLY A 463 -6.79 -21.67 13.65
N LEU A 464 -7.74 -21.34 12.78
CA LEU A 464 -7.56 -20.59 11.52
C LEU A 464 -7.95 -19.11 11.65
N GLN A 465 -8.08 -18.61 12.88
CA GLN A 465 -8.57 -17.25 13.17
C GLN A 465 -7.72 -16.17 12.48
N THR A 466 -6.40 -16.37 12.46
CA THR A 466 -5.46 -15.43 11.85
C THR A 466 -5.63 -15.35 10.33
N GLU A 467 -5.91 -16.49 9.68
CA GLU A 467 -6.24 -16.53 8.26
C GLU A 467 -7.56 -15.82 7.98
N ALA A 468 -8.60 -16.09 8.79
CA ALA A 468 -9.90 -15.44 8.66
C ALA A 468 -9.80 -13.92 8.82
N GLU A 469 -9.01 -13.42 9.78
CA GLU A 469 -8.74 -11.99 9.95
C GLU A 469 -8.03 -11.39 8.75
N TYR A 470 -6.99 -12.07 8.23
CA TYR A 470 -6.27 -11.64 7.04
C TYR A 470 -7.21 -11.54 5.83
N LEU A 471 -8.03 -12.57 5.58
CA LEU A 471 -8.98 -12.57 4.45
C LEU A 471 -10.04 -11.50 4.60
N ALA A 472 -10.61 -11.34 5.79
CA ALA A 472 -11.59 -10.28 6.03
C ALA A 472 -11.00 -8.89 5.79
N PHE A 473 -9.74 -8.69 6.19
CA PHE A 473 -9.02 -7.45 5.92
C PHE A 473 -8.75 -7.25 4.41
N ASP A 474 -8.22 -8.26 3.72
CA ASP A 474 -7.95 -8.22 2.27
C ASP A 474 -9.23 -7.95 1.46
N TRP A 475 -10.29 -8.68 1.74
CA TRP A 475 -11.58 -8.54 1.06
C TRP A 475 -12.18 -7.15 1.27
N ARG A 476 -12.18 -6.64 2.50
CA ARG A 476 -12.67 -5.29 2.81
C ARG A 476 -11.85 -4.21 2.14
N LEU A 477 -10.53 -4.38 2.04
CA LEU A 477 -9.66 -3.46 1.32
C LEU A 477 -10.00 -3.43 -0.18
N ARG A 478 -10.28 -4.59 -0.77
CA ARG A 478 -10.62 -4.74 -2.20
C ARG A 478 -12.03 -4.29 -2.57
N GLU A 479 -12.95 -4.22 -1.60
CA GLU A 479 -14.30 -3.67 -1.78
C GLU A 479 -14.35 -2.13 -1.85
N GLN A 480 -13.23 -1.44 -1.56
CA GLN A 480 -13.18 0.01 -1.58
C GLN A 480 -12.60 0.54 -2.91
N PRO A 481 -13.39 1.28 -3.72
CA PRO A 481 -12.99 1.76 -5.06
C PRO A 481 -11.72 2.63 -5.06
N GLU A 482 -11.40 3.28 -3.94
CA GLU A 482 -10.27 4.20 -3.80
C GLU A 482 -8.96 3.52 -3.33
N ALA A 483 -9.04 2.28 -2.81
CA ALA A 483 -7.90 1.54 -2.25
C ALA A 483 -7.44 0.36 -3.13
N SER A 484 -8.21 0.03 -4.17
CA SER A 484 -7.84 -0.96 -5.18
C SER A 484 -6.86 -0.32 -6.18
N VAL A 485 -5.57 -0.46 -5.91
CA VAL A 485 -4.56 -0.40 -6.96
C VAL A 485 -4.54 -1.78 -7.62
N THR A 486 -4.74 -1.81 -8.94
CA THR A 486 -4.70 -2.94 -9.89
C THR A 486 -5.99 -3.75 -10.04
N VAL A 487 -6.36 -4.00 -11.30
CA VAL A 487 -7.27 -5.09 -11.71
C VAL A 487 -6.51 -6.41 -11.76
N GLU A 488 -5.18 -6.40 -11.89
CA GLU A 488 -4.33 -7.59 -11.96
C GLU A 488 -4.03 -8.26 -10.61
N ASN A 489 -4.90 -8.07 -9.62
CA ASN A 489 -5.14 -9.03 -8.54
C ASN A 489 -6.63 -9.47 -8.56
N ALA A 490 -7.16 -9.79 -9.75
CA ALA A 490 -8.55 -10.20 -9.95
C ALA A 490 -8.93 -11.41 -9.10
N MET A 491 -7.96 -12.26 -8.75
CA MET A 491 -8.13 -13.30 -7.75
C MET A 491 -7.98 -12.69 -6.34
N ARG A 492 -9.12 -12.56 -5.65
CA ARG A 492 -9.13 -12.32 -4.19
C ARG A 492 -8.31 -13.42 -3.51
N GLU A 493 -7.66 -13.09 -2.41
CA GLU A 493 -7.09 -14.14 -1.59
C GLU A 493 -8.22 -15.06 -1.13
N MET A 494 -8.00 -16.36 -1.23
CA MET A 494 -9.01 -17.36 -0.94
C MET A 494 -8.66 -18.06 0.36
N PRO A 495 -9.67 -18.47 1.15
CA PRO A 495 -9.43 -19.35 2.28
C PRO A 495 -8.76 -20.65 1.84
N SER A 496 -7.87 -21.13 2.70
CA SER A 496 -7.36 -22.49 2.69
C SER A 496 -8.54 -23.47 2.68
N PRO A 497 -8.37 -24.69 2.13
CA PRO A 497 -9.46 -25.67 2.09
C PRO A 497 -10.14 -25.88 3.46
N ALA A 498 -9.34 -25.94 4.53
CA ALA A 498 -9.85 -26.11 5.88
C ALA A 498 -10.71 -24.91 6.35
N LEU A 499 -10.29 -23.67 6.05
CA LEU A 499 -11.11 -22.50 6.39
C LEU A 499 -12.33 -22.39 5.48
N ALA A 500 -12.20 -22.74 4.21
CA ALA A 500 -13.31 -22.74 3.26
C ALA A 500 -14.45 -23.68 3.71
N ASP A 501 -14.09 -24.87 4.19
CA ASP A 501 -15.04 -25.84 4.75
C ASP A 501 -15.75 -25.31 6.00
N LEU A 502 -15.03 -24.57 6.87
CA LEU A 502 -15.62 -23.94 8.07
C LEU A 502 -16.54 -22.77 7.71
N LEU A 503 -16.18 -21.98 6.70
CA LEU A 503 -16.98 -20.86 6.25
C LEU A 503 -18.30 -21.35 5.63
N GLY A 504 -18.29 -22.46 4.89
CA GLY A 504 -19.47 -22.93 4.16
C GLY A 504 -20.08 -21.82 3.30
N ASP A 505 -21.36 -21.55 3.48
CA ASP A 505 -22.09 -20.47 2.77
C ASP A 505 -21.84 -19.06 3.36
N ARG A 506 -21.09 -18.92 4.46
CA ARG A 506 -20.77 -17.62 5.10
C ARG A 506 -19.70 -16.82 4.35
N GLN A 507 -19.24 -17.29 3.20
CA GLN A 507 -18.40 -16.47 2.34
C GLN A 507 -19.20 -15.24 1.91
N PRO A 508 -18.61 -14.04 1.85
CA PRO A 508 -19.31 -12.88 1.33
C PRO A 508 -19.84 -13.20 -0.07
N LEU A 509 -21.15 -13.41 -0.14
CA LEU A 509 -21.88 -13.63 -1.38
C LEU A 509 -21.85 -12.32 -2.16
N GLY A 510 -20.95 -12.27 -3.14
CA GLY A 510 -20.95 -11.25 -4.16
C GLY A 510 -20.00 -11.69 -5.28
N GLU A 511 -20.48 -11.71 -6.51
CA GLU A 511 -19.58 -11.33 -7.59
C GLU A 511 -19.01 -9.94 -7.25
N PRO A 512 -17.79 -9.58 -7.66
CA PRO A 512 -17.28 -8.24 -7.42
C PRO A 512 -18.28 -7.22 -8.04
N GLY A 513 -19.12 -6.62 -7.19
CA GLY A 513 -20.26 -5.81 -7.57
C GLY A 513 -20.02 -4.36 -7.14
N LEU A 514 -20.12 -3.43 -8.09
CA LEU A 514 -19.87 -2.01 -7.88
C LEU A 514 -21.10 -1.33 -7.26
N VAL A 515 -20.90 -0.51 -6.22
CA VAL A 515 -21.91 0.46 -5.74
C VAL A 515 -21.42 1.88 -6.10
N LEU A 516 -22.10 2.53 -7.05
CA LEU A 516 -21.94 3.95 -7.34
C LEU A 516 -22.70 4.77 -6.28
N ALA A 517 -22.03 5.68 -5.58
CA ALA A 517 -22.72 6.72 -4.81
C ALA A 517 -23.06 7.92 -5.74
N PRO A 518 -24.26 8.54 -5.61
CA PRO A 518 -24.71 9.61 -6.50
C PRO A 518 -24.05 10.96 -6.22
N ALA A 519 -23.86 11.75 -7.28
CA ALA A 519 -23.26 13.09 -7.26
C ALA A 519 -24.20 14.16 -6.68
N ALA A 520 -23.65 15.07 -5.86
CA ALA A 520 -24.27 16.36 -5.53
C ALA A 520 -23.89 17.44 -6.59
N PRO A 521 -24.72 18.46 -6.83
CA PRO A 521 -24.56 19.42 -7.94
C PRO A 521 -23.55 20.57 -7.67
N PRO A 522 -23.15 21.35 -8.71
CA PRO A 522 -21.87 22.07 -8.79
C PRO A 522 -21.95 23.60 -8.60
N ALA A 523 -20.77 24.25 -8.54
CA ALA A 523 -20.51 25.51 -9.25
C ALA A 523 -18.98 25.71 -9.51
N PRO A 524 -18.51 26.05 -10.74
CA PRO A 524 -17.07 26.04 -11.08
C PRO A 524 -16.40 27.41 -11.33
N LEU A 525 -15.09 27.46 -11.02
CA LEU A 525 -14.12 28.56 -11.18
C LEU A 525 -13.74 28.90 -12.64
N ASP A 526 -13.91 27.98 -13.59
CA ASP A 526 -13.51 28.16 -15.01
C ASP A 526 -14.18 29.37 -15.69
N ARG A 527 -15.42 29.66 -15.29
CA ARG A 527 -16.17 30.82 -15.78
C ARG A 527 -15.52 32.16 -15.38
N ALA A 528 -14.69 32.18 -14.34
CA ALA A 528 -14.00 33.39 -13.86
C ALA A 528 -12.76 33.72 -14.71
N PHE A 529 -11.98 32.71 -15.10
CA PHE A 529 -10.78 32.91 -15.93
C PHE A 529 -11.11 33.42 -17.34
N ARG A 530 -12.13 32.85 -17.98
CA ARG A 530 -12.56 33.32 -19.31
C ARG A 530 -13.13 34.74 -19.29
N ARG A 531 -13.73 35.15 -18.16
CA ARG A 531 -14.20 36.52 -17.96
C ARG A 531 -13.06 37.52 -17.77
N LEU A 532 -11.97 37.11 -17.14
CA LEU A 532 -10.77 37.93 -16.96
C LEU A 532 -10.06 38.17 -18.30
N ALA A 533 -10.04 37.17 -19.19
CA ALA A 533 -9.43 37.29 -20.52
C ALA A 533 -10.25 38.07 -21.56
N ALA A 534 -11.55 38.28 -21.33
CA ALA A 534 -12.44 39.00 -22.26
C ALA A 534 -12.24 40.53 -22.27
N GLY A 535 -11.43 41.08 -21.36
CA GLY A 535 -11.05 42.49 -21.30
C GLY A 535 -12.18 43.46 -20.91
N ARG A 536 -11.83 44.73 -20.65
CA ARG A 536 -12.79 45.80 -20.32
C ARG A 536 -13.71 46.07 -21.52
N GLY A 537 -14.92 45.50 -21.47
CA GLY A 537 -16.01 45.76 -22.43
C GLY A 537 -16.57 44.52 -23.14
N GLY A 538 -16.02 43.32 -22.91
CA GLY A 538 -16.55 42.08 -23.46
C GLY A 538 -17.82 41.61 -22.73
N THR A 539 -18.86 41.24 -23.48
CA THR A 539 -20.06 40.60 -22.91
C THR A 539 -19.77 39.13 -22.58
N THR A 540 -20.58 38.53 -21.70
CA THR A 540 -20.45 37.10 -21.33
C THR A 540 -20.51 36.13 -22.50
N GLU A 541 -21.06 36.54 -23.65
CA GLU A 541 -21.07 35.74 -24.88
C GLU A 541 -19.70 35.69 -25.56
N SER A 542 -18.93 36.79 -25.59
CA SER A 542 -17.59 36.79 -26.18
C SER A 542 -16.56 35.96 -25.41
N ALA A 543 -16.82 35.66 -24.12
CA ALA A 543 -15.97 34.79 -23.30
C ALA A 543 -16.21 33.29 -23.54
N ALA A 544 -17.33 32.92 -24.18
CA ALA A 544 -17.64 31.52 -24.51
C ALA A 544 -16.88 31.05 -25.76
N ASP A 545 -16.54 31.98 -26.66
CA ASP A 545 -15.88 31.69 -27.94
C ASP A 545 -14.34 31.75 -27.87
N LEU A 546 -13.77 32.17 -26.73
CA LEU A 546 -12.32 32.21 -26.52
C LEU A 546 -11.83 30.86 -26.01
N SER A 547 -10.90 30.23 -26.75
CA SER A 547 -10.18 29.06 -26.26
C SER A 547 -9.26 29.45 -25.08
N TYR A 548 -8.90 28.47 -24.27
CA TYR A 548 -7.98 28.67 -23.15
C TYR A 548 -6.62 29.19 -23.65
N GLU A 549 -6.09 28.64 -24.75
CA GLU A 549 -4.82 29.10 -25.34
C GLU A 549 -4.90 30.55 -25.84
N ALA A 550 -6.01 30.93 -26.49
CA ALA A 550 -6.24 32.31 -26.93
C ALA A 550 -6.36 33.29 -25.75
N SER A 551 -6.88 32.80 -24.61
CA SER A 551 -6.97 33.56 -23.36
C SER A 551 -5.59 33.77 -22.74
N VAL A 552 -4.74 32.73 -22.75
CA VAL A 552 -3.35 32.80 -22.24
C VAL A 552 -2.48 33.70 -23.10
N ASP A 553 -2.54 33.59 -24.43
CA ASP A 553 -1.76 34.44 -25.34
C ASP A 553 -2.14 35.91 -25.25
N ARG A 554 -3.42 36.20 -25.01
CA ARG A 554 -3.89 37.56 -24.77
C ARG A 554 -3.42 38.11 -23.43
N LEU A 555 -3.47 37.31 -22.37
CA LEU A 555 -2.95 37.68 -21.05
C LEU A 555 -1.42 37.88 -21.06
N ARG A 556 -0.68 37.16 -21.92
CA ARG A 556 0.76 37.41 -22.18
C ARG A 556 1.00 38.76 -22.85
N GLY A 557 0.13 39.15 -23.79
CA GLY A 557 0.23 40.41 -24.53
C GLY A 557 -0.18 41.66 -23.74
N GLU A 558 -1.15 41.56 -22.83
CA GLU A 558 -1.66 42.69 -22.05
C GLU A 558 -0.80 42.99 -20.79
N GLY A 559 0.00 42.03 -20.33
CA GLY A 559 0.90 42.16 -19.18
C GLY A 559 0.19 41.95 -17.83
N LEU A 560 0.88 41.31 -16.88
CA LEU A 560 0.32 40.91 -15.57
C LEU A 560 -0.26 42.08 -14.77
N ASP A 561 0.39 43.24 -14.79
CA ASP A 561 -0.03 44.40 -14.01
C ASP A 561 -1.40 44.92 -14.48
N THR A 562 -1.65 44.93 -15.79
CA THR A 562 -2.92 45.32 -16.42
C THR A 562 -4.08 44.36 -16.05
N VAL A 563 -3.77 43.06 -15.98
CA VAL A 563 -4.74 42.02 -15.57
C VAL A 563 -5.13 42.21 -14.10
N MET A 564 -4.13 42.48 -13.25
CA MET A 564 -4.36 42.72 -11.83
C MET A 564 -5.09 44.04 -11.56
N GLU A 565 -4.95 45.04 -12.42
CA GLU A 565 -5.72 46.28 -12.38
C GLU A 565 -7.23 45.99 -12.60
N THR A 566 -7.56 45.14 -13.58
CA THR A 566 -8.94 44.72 -13.86
C THR A 566 -9.56 43.91 -12.71
N VAL A 567 -8.79 43.02 -12.08
CA VAL A 567 -9.20 42.26 -10.89
C VAL A 567 -9.48 43.20 -9.71
N ASN A 568 -8.60 44.17 -9.48
CA ASN A 568 -8.75 45.16 -8.41
C ASN A 568 -9.97 46.06 -8.63
N ASP A 569 -10.23 46.47 -9.87
CA ASP A 569 -11.42 47.27 -10.20
C ASP A 569 -12.73 46.48 -10.04
N LEU A 570 -12.71 45.18 -10.34
CA LEU A 570 -13.83 44.27 -10.07
C LEU A 570 -14.09 44.12 -8.56
N PHE A 571 -13.03 43.98 -7.76
CA PHE A 571 -13.16 43.96 -6.30
C PHE A 571 -13.68 45.30 -5.76
N LYS A 572 -13.22 46.43 -6.32
CA LYS A 572 -13.65 47.77 -5.95
C LYS A 572 -15.11 48.03 -6.31
N ALA A 573 -15.54 47.68 -7.52
CA ALA A 573 -16.94 47.81 -7.96
C ALA A 573 -17.87 46.92 -7.11
N ARG A 574 -17.43 45.72 -6.73
CA ARG A 574 -18.18 44.83 -5.83
C ARG A 574 -18.23 45.36 -4.41
N ALA A 575 -17.15 45.98 -3.93
CA ALA A 575 -17.11 46.63 -2.63
C ALA A 575 -18.00 47.88 -2.55
N GLU A 576 -18.08 48.65 -3.62
CA GLU A 576 -19.02 49.79 -3.76
C GLU A 576 -20.49 49.34 -3.73
N SER A 577 -20.79 48.11 -4.18
CA SER A 577 -22.15 47.54 -4.19
C SER A 577 -22.58 46.85 -2.88
N ALA A 578 -21.63 46.49 -1.99
CA ALA A 578 -21.91 45.80 -0.73
C ALA A 578 -20.81 46.08 0.32
N PRO A 579 -20.82 47.26 0.97
CA PRO A 579 -19.71 47.73 1.80
C PRO A 579 -19.45 46.89 3.07
N ASP A 580 -20.50 46.27 3.62
CA ASP A 580 -20.45 45.54 4.89
C ASP A 580 -19.91 44.10 4.79
N LEU A 581 -19.59 43.64 3.58
CA LEU A 581 -19.18 42.26 3.28
C LEU A 581 -17.74 42.18 2.74
N VAL A 582 -16.97 43.25 2.86
CA VAL A 582 -15.66 43.39 2.20
C VAL A 582 -14.54 43.29 3.23
N ASP A 583 -13.95 42.10 3.35
CA ASP A 583 -12.67 41.91 4.04
C ASP A 583 -11.53 42.28 3.10
N THR A 584 -10.89 43.42 3.36
CA THR A 584 -9.78 43.95 2.54
C THR A 584 -8.52 43.08 2.60
N ALA A 585 -8.30 42.33 3.69
CA ALA A 585 -7.20 41.37 3.79
C ALA A 585 -7.46 40.14 2.91
N MET A 586 -8.69 39.64 2.92
CA MET A 586 -9.11 38.51 2.09
C MET A 586 -9.12 38.85 0.58
N GLN A 587 -9.42 40.11 0.23
CA GLN A 587 -9.30 40.62 -1.14
C GLN A 587 -7.84 40.73 -1.59
N ALA A 588 -6.95 41.22 -0.74
CA ALA A 588 -5.52 41.27 -1.04
C ALA A 588 -4.93 39.86 -1.21
N GLU A 589 -5.33 38.91 -0.37
CA GLU A 589 -4.93 37.51 -0.48
C GLU A 589 -5.49 36.84 -1.74
N ALA A 590 -6.75 37.11 -2.09
CA ALA A 590 -7.36 36.63 -3.33
C ALA A 590 -6.68 37.22 -4.56
N ALA A 591 -6.34 38.52 -4.54
CA ALA A 591 -5.60 39.17 -5.61
C ALA A 591 -4.17 38.60 -5.73
N ASP A 592 -3.48 38.30 -4.62
CA ASP A 592 -2.16 37.66 -4.63
C ASP A 592 -2.22 36.24 -5.20
N LYS A 593 -3.23 35.45 -4.82
CA LYS A 593 -3.45 34.09 -5.36
C LYS A 593 -3.78 34.12 -6.85
N ILE A 594 -4.62 35.06 -7.29
CA ILE A 594 -4.90 35.27 -8.72
C ILE A 594 -3.63 35.70 -9.45
N ARG A 595 -2.83 36.60 -8.86
CA ARG A 595 -1.56 37.02 -9.44
C ARG A 595 -0.59 35.85 -9.61
N GLN A 596 -0.46 34.99 -8.61
CA GLN A 596 0.39 33.80 -8.66
C GLN A 596 -0.11 32.77 -9.69
N ALA A 597 -1.43 32.57 -9.78
CA ALA A 597 -2.03 31.67 -10.76
C ALA A 597 -1.88 32.18 -12.20
N VAL A 598 -2.01 33.50 -12.40
CA VAL A 598 -1.77 34.12 -13.71
C VAL A 598 -0.27 34.10 -14.03
N GLN A 599 0.62 34.43 -13.10
CA GLN A 599 2.07 34.34 -13.29
C GLN A 599 2.54 32.93 -13.64
N SER A 600 2.00 31.90 -12.98
CA SER A 600 2.39 30.51 -13.23
C SER A 600 1.99 30.03 -14.63
N HIS A 601 0.95 30.62 -15.23
CA HIS A 601 0.51 30.32 -16.59
C HIS A 601 1.20 31.18 -17.67
N LEU A 602 1.77 32.33 -17.28
CA LEU A 602 2.42 33.27 -18.20
C LEU A 602 3.93 33.11 -18.32
N ASP A 603 4.59 32.37 -17.42
CA ASP A 603 6.06 32.19 -17.41
C ASP A 603 6.55 31.29 -18.58
N PRO A 604 7.35 31.81 -19.54
CA PRO A 604 7.81 31.05 -20.69
C PRO A 604 9.03 30.15 -20.40
N ASP A 605 9.71 30.30 -19.24
CA ASP A 605 10.96 29.57 -18.91
C ASP A 605 10.81 28.67 -17.66
N ARG A 606 9.58 28.38 -17.22
CA ARG A 606 9.38 27.55 -16.04
C ARG A 606 9.59 26.06 -16.34
N ASP A 607 10.84 25.65 -16.19
CA ASP A 607 11.27 24.26 -15.96
C ASP A 607 10.69 23.83 -14.60
N VAL A 608 9.48 23.26 -14.61
CA VAL A 608 8.84 22.65 -13.43
C VAL A 608 9.62 21.38 -13.10
N ARG A 609 10.72 21.54 -12.37
CA ARG A 609 11.45 20.42 -11.77
C ARG A 609 10.75 19.97 -10.51
N LEU A 610 9.72 19.15 -10.70
CA LEU A 610 9.35 18.13 -9.73
C LEU A 610 10.46 17.08 -9.74
N SER A 611 10.89 16.63 -8.56
CA SER A 611 11.88 15.54 -8.44
C SER A 611 11.36 14.29 -9.18
N PRO A 612 12.10 13.70 -10.14
CA PRO A 612 11.56 12.65 -11.03
C PRO A 612 11.45 11.24 -10.42
N GLY A 613 11.48 11.10 -9.10
CA GLY A 613 11.41 9.80 -8.44
C GLY A 613 10.05 9.62 -7.80
N GLU A 614 9.25 8.68 -8.33
CA GLU A 614 7.99 8.18 -7.74
C GLU A 614 6.76 9.08 -7.96
N VAL A 615 6.47 9.34 -9.25
CA VAL A 615 5.11 9.70 -9.68
C VAL A 615 4.26 8.43 -9.69
N GLY A 616 3.06 8.49 -9.11
CA GLY A 616 2.18 7.33 -8.89
C GLY A 616 1.66 6.72 -10.20
N TYR A 617 2.44 5.81 -10.78
CA TYR A 617 2.02 4.99 -11.91
C TYR A 617 0.84 4.09 -11.47
N ALA A 618 -0.29 4.23 -12.15
CA ALA A 618 -1.35 3.22 -12.10
C ALA A 618 -1.00 2.06 -13.06
N LEU A 619 -1.78 0.99 -13.03
CA LEU A 619 -1.78 0.02 -14.11
C LEU A 619 -2.90 0.40 -15.07
N GLU A 620 -2.48 0.95 -16.20
CA GLU A 620 -3.22 1.18 -17.45
C GLU A 620 -4.23 2.31 -17.43
N ALA A 621 -4.22 3.10 -18.51
CA ALA A 621 -5.09 4.24 -18.57
C ALA A 621 -5.39 4.81 -19.96
N LEU A 622 -6.52 5.53 -20.00
CA LEU A 622 -6.82 6.49 -21.06
C LEU A 622 -5.85 7.67 -20.94
N VAL A 623 -4.88 7.74 -21.86
CA VAL A 623 -3.82 8.76 -21.87
C VAL A 623 -4.32 10.07 -22.50
N LYS A 624 -5.12 9.99 -23.57
CA LYS A 624 -5.66 11.16 -24.27
C LYS A 624 -7.15 10.99 -24.51
N LEU A 625 -7.91 12.06 -24.23
CA LEU A 625 -9.36 12.10 -24.50
C LEU A 625 -9.67 12.08 -26.01
N SER A 626 -8.70 12.39 -26.88
CA SER A 626 -8.90 12.45 -28.33
C SER A 626 -7.68 11.92 -29.11
N GLY A 627 -7.92 11.49 -30.35
CA GLY A 627 -6.87 11.10 -31.30
C GLY A 627 -6.21 9.73 -31.08
N ARG A 628 -6.64 8.97 -30.07
CA ARG A 628 -6.18 7.61 -29.76
C ARG A 628 -7.37 6.64 -29.70
N PRO A 629 -7.67 5.96 -30.81
CA PRO A 629 -8.77 5.01 -30.84
C PRO A 629 -8.39 3.68 -30.17
N ALA A 630 -9.40 2.95 -29.74
CA ALA A 630 -9.32 1.53 -29.40
C ALA A 630 -10.33 0.82 -30.29
N ILE A 631 -9.86 -0.07 -31.17
CA ILE A 631 -10.70 -0.72 -32.17
C ILE A 631 -10.81 -2.19 -31.86
N ARG A 632 -12.04 -2.68 -31.80
CA ARG A 632 -12.31 -4.10 -31.60
C ARG A 632 -11.83 -4.90 -32.82
N VAL A 633 -11.16 -6.01 -32.54
CA VAL A 633 -10.74 -6.96 -33.58
C VAL A 633 -11.91 -7.90 -33.88
N HIS A 634 -12.17 -8.13 -35.16
CA HIS A 634 -13.21 -9.06 -35.60
C HIS A 634 -12.60 -10.21 -36.40
N GLU A 635 -13.18 -11.41 -36.30
CA GLU A 635 -12.71 -12.57 -37.08
C GLU A 635 -12.74 -12.33 -38.60
N ASN A 636 -13.70 -11.52 -39.07
CA ASN A 636 -13.90 -11.21 -40.47
C ASN A 636 -12.97 -10.08 -40.99
N GLY A 637 -12.17 -9.46 -40.13
CA GLY A 637 -11.22 -8.40 -40.51
C GLY A 637 -11.84 -7.01 -40.68
N ASP A 638 -13.05 -6.79 -40.16
CA ASP A 638 -13.79 -5.53 -40.34
C ASP A 638 -13.21 -4.34 -39.55
N GLU A 639 -12.22 -4.56 -38.68
CA GLU A 639 -11.59 -3.51 -37.86
C GLU A 639 -11.07 -2.30 -38.68
N LEU A 640 -10.66 -2.52 -39.94
CA LEU A 640 -10.17 -1.47 -40.85
C LEU A 640 -11.25 -0.52 -41.38
N PHE A 641 -12.52 -0.85 -41.16
CA PHE A 641 -13.68 -0.05 -41.54
C PHE A 641 -14.30 0.68 -40.35
N ASP A 642 -13.74 0.53 -39.15
CA ASP A 642 -14.23 1.21 -37.96
C ASP A 642 -14.07 2.74 -38.11
N PRO A 643 -15.16 3.51 -37.90
CA PRO A 643 -15.13 4.96 -38.05
C PRO A 643 -14.21 5.66 -37.03
N LEU A 644 -13.92 5.06 -35.88
CA LEU A 644 -13.06 5.63 -34.84
C LEU A 644 -11.58 5.69 -35.26
N LEU A 645 -11.17 4.91 -36.27
CA LEU A 645 -9.79 4.91 -36.76
C LEU A 645 -9.32 6.29 -37.25
N GLY A 646 -10.21 7.11 -37.78
CA GLY A 646 -9.89 8.46 -38.24
C GLY A 646 -8.65 8.50 -39.14
N SER A 647 -7.64 9.29 -38.76
CA SER A 647 -6.39 9.44 -39.50
C SER A 647 -5.47 8.21 -39.46
N TRP A 648 -5.61 7.33 -38.47
CA TRP A 648 -4.82 6.10 -38.35
C TRP A 648 -5.15 5.05 -39.40
N ARG A 649 -6.30 5.19 -40.07
CA ARG A 649 -6.76 4.24 -41.09
C ARG A 649 -5.74 4.06 -42.22
N ALA A 650 -5.12 5.14 -42.69
CA ALA A 650 -4.15 5.08 -43.77
C ALA A 650 -2.88 4.32 -43.36
N ASP A 651 -2.38 4.56 -42.14
CA ASP A 651 -1.21 3.87 -41.59
C ASP A 651 -1.49 2.36 -41.43
N LEU A 652 -2.64 2.00 -40.86
CA LEU A 652 -3.02 0.60 -40.64
C LEU A 652 -3.31 -0.15 -41.94
N LEU A 653 -3.98 0.48 -42.92
CA LEU A 653 -4.22 -0.13 -44.24
C LEU A 653 -2.91 -0.41 -44.97
N THR A 654 -1.95 0.50 -44.91
CA THR A 654 -0.63 0.34 -45.54
C THR A 654 0.20 -0.76 -44.86
N ALA A 655 -0.16 -1.11 -43.62
CA ALA A 655 0.52 -2.09 -42.79
C ALA A 655 -0.25 -3.39 -42.53
N VAL A 656 -1.46 -3.56 -43.05
CA VAL A 656 -2.39 -4.66 -42.68
C VAL A 656 -1.75 -6.04 -42.74
N ASN A 657 -1.08 -6.36 -43.85
CA ASN A 657 -0.46 -7.67 -44.05
C ASN A 657 0.72 -7.94 -43.10
N ARG A 658 1.18 -6.92 -42.36
CA ARG A 658 2.29 -7.02 -41.40
C ARG A 658 1.80 -7.19 -39.98
N TRP A 659 0.84 -6.39 -39.52
CA TRP A 659 0.40 -6.42 -38.12
C TRP A 659 -0.73 -7.44 -37.88
N GLN A 660 -1.61 -7.67 -38.85
CA GLN A 660 -2.80 -8.51 -38.63
C GLN A 660 -2.46 -9.98 -38.27
N PRO A 661 -1.46 -10.63 -38.90
CA PRO A 661 -1.02 -11.95 -38.46
C PRO A 661 -0.49 -11.95 -37.02
N LEU A 662 0.26 -10.92 -36.62
CA LEU A 662 0.84 -10.81 -35.28
C LEU A 662 -0.24 -10.61 -34.20
N VAL A 663 -1.31 -9.87 -34.51
CA VAL A 663 -2.47 -9.68 -33.62
C VAL A 663 -3.26 -10.98 -33.40
N ARG A 664 -3.22 -11.94 -34.34
CA ARG A 664 -3.86 -13.25 -34.17
C ARG A 664 -3.14 -14.11 -33.12
N ALA A 665 -1.83 -13.92 -32.95
CA ALA A 665 -1.03 -14.60 -31.94
C ALA A 665 -1.15 -13.98 -30.54
N VAL A 666 -1.92 -12.91 -30.36
CA VAL A 666 -2.25 -12.30 -29.06
C VAL A 666 -3.50 -12.98 -28.50
N GLY A 667 -3.46 -13.41 -27.25
CA GLY A 667 -4.54 -14.11 -26.57
C GLY A 667 -4.82 -13.57 -25.18
N ARG A 668 -6.03 -13.84 -24.69
CA ARG A 668 -6.47 -13.55 -23.34
C ARG A 668 -6.04 -14.67 -22.40
N ILE A 669 -5.45 -14.34 -21.27
CA ILE A 669 -5.08 -15.29 -20.24
C ILE A 669 -6.20 -15.32 -19.20
N ASP A 670 -6.75 -16.52 -18.98
CA ASP A 670 -7.73 -16.78 -17.94
C ASP A 670 -7.16 -17.78 -16.92
N ALA A 671 -7.37 -17.51 -15.63
CA ALA A 671 -7.11 -18.44 -14.54
C ALA A 671 -8.44 -18.97 -13.99
N ARG A 672 -8.50 -20.27 -13.67
CA ARG A 672 -9.69 -20.90 -13.15
C ARG A 672 -9.73 -20.74 -11.64
N ASN A 673 -10.70 -19.98 -11.13
CA ASN A 673 -10.87 -19.84 -9.69
C ASN A 673 -11.35 -21.16 -9.04
N PRO A 674 -11.29 -21.29 -7.71
CA PRO A 674 -11.77 -22.48 -7.00
C PRO A 674 -13.24 -22.84 -7.24
N GLN A 675 -14.09 -21.87 -7.60
CA GLN A 675 -15.49 -22.08 -8.01
C GLN A 675 -15.61 -22.69 -9.41
N GLY A 676 -14.49 -22.92 -10.10
CA GLY A 676 -14.43 -23.51 -11.43
C GLY A 676 -14.71 -22.52 -12.56
N VAL A 677 -14.77 -21.21 -12.28
CA VAL A 677 -15.05 -20.14 -13.24
C VAL A 677 -13.75 -19.56 -13.77
N TRP A 678 -13.68 -19.33 -15.09
CA TRP A 678 -12.56 -18.64 -15.73
C TRP A 678 -12.62 -17.14 -15.44
N VAL A 679 -11.54 -16.61 -14.88
CA VAL A 679 -11.37 -15.19 -14.57
C VAL A 679 -10.27 -14.64 -15.45
N HIS A 680 -10.55 -13.53 -16.12
CA HIS A 680 -9.56 -12.79 -16.91
C HIS A 680 -8.47 -12.23 -15.99
N VAL A 681 -7.22 -12.61 -16.23
CA VAL A 681 -6.07 -12.17 -15.42
C VAL A 681 -5.06 -11.33 -16.20
N GLY A 682 -5.12 -11.33 -17.53
CA GLY A 682 -4.29 -10.48 -18.37
C GLY A 682 -4.24 -10.93 -19.82
N THR A 683 -3.27 -10.41 -20.55
CA THR A 683 -3.01 -10.70 -21.96
C THR A 683 -1.67 -11.43 -22.10
N GLY A 684 -1.51 -12.22 -23.17
CA GLY A 684 -0.21 -12.75 -23.57
C GLY A 684 -0.14 -12.99 -25.07
N PHE A 685 1.03 -13.35 -25.58
CA PHE A 685 1.21 -13.63 -27.01
C PHE A 685 2.21 -14.76 -27.27
N LEU A 686 1.94 -15.53 -28.34
CA LEU A 686 2.77 -16.66 -28.75
C LEU A 686 4.01 -16.18 -29.51
N LEU A 687 5.20 -16.54 -29.03
CA LEU A 687 6.50 -16.14 -29.58
C LEU A 687 7.19 -17.22 -30.42
N SER A 688 6.93 -18.49 -30.10
CA SER A 688 7.46 -19.64 -30.85
C SER A 688 6.72 -20.91 -30.44
N ASP A 689 7.20 -22.07 -30.90
CA ASP A 689 6.69 -23.41 -30.59
C ASP A 689 6.33 -23.59 -29.11
N GLY A 690 5.07 -23.30 -28.81
CA GLY A 690 4.48 -23.40 -27.49
C GLY A 690 4.92 -22.37 -26.44
N LEU A 691 5.63 -21.28 -26.77
CA LEU A 691 6.07 -20.27 -25.79
C LEU A 691 5.20 -19.00 -25.84
N VAL A 692 4.60 -18.65 -24.71
CA VAL A 692 3.78 -17.45 -24.52
C VAL A 692 4.52 -16.45 -23.63
N MET A 693 4.61 -15.19 -24.06
CA MET A 693 5.09 -14.09 -23.23
C MET A 693 3.93 -13.32 -22.63
N THR A 694 4.10 -12.93 -21.36
CA THR A 694 3.21 -12.05 -20.61
C THR A 694 4.02 -11.32 -19.52
N ASN A 695 3.36 -10.57 -18.65
CA ASN A 695 4.00 -9.90 -17.52
C ASN A 695 4.27 -10.83 -16.33
N ARG A 696 5.26 -10.46 -15.51
CA ARG A 696 5.55 -11.15 -14.24
C ARG A 696 4.38 -11.01 -13.28
N HIS A 697 3.77 -9.84 -13.21
CA HIS A 697 2.64 -9.62 -12.32
C HIS A 697 1.37 -10.38 -12.75
N VAL A 698 1.20 -10.69 -14.04
CA VAL A 698 0.08 -11.54 -14.52
C VAL A 698 0.22 -12.96 -13.98
N ILE A 699 1.43 -13.54 -14.04
CA ILE A 699 1.66 -14.88 -13.48
C ILE A 699 1.61 -14.91 -11.95
N ASP A 700 1.89 -13.79 -11.27
CA ASP A 700 1.79 -13.68 -9.80
C ASP A 700 0.38 -13.93 -9.27
N ALA A 701 -0.65 -13.81 -10.13
CA ALA A 701 -2.05 -14.09 -9.80
C ALA A 701 -2.34 -15.61 -9.65
N PHE A 702 -1.53 -16.47 -10.26
CA PHE A 702 -1.81 -17.92 -10.33
C PHE A 702 -0.60 -18.83 -10.14
N ALA A 703 0.61 -18.29 -9.98
CA ALA A 703 1.83 -19.06 -9.80
C ALA A 703 2.63 -18.56 -8.59
N GLU A 704 3.34 -19.49 -7.94
CA GLU A 704 4.18 -19.20 -6.78
C GLU A 704 5.63 -19.60 -7.07
N PRO A 705 6.61 -18.73 -6.80
CA PRO A 705 8.01 -19.10 -6.90
C PRO A 705 8.37 -20.14 -5.82
N MET A 706 9.24 -21.07 -6.15
CA MET A 706 9.68 -22.16 -5.28
C MET A 706 11.20 -22.07 -5.02
N PRO A 707 11.67 -22.33 -3.79
CA PRO A 707 13.11 -22.34 -3.48
C PRO A 707 13.88 -23.47 -4.19
N GLU A 708 15.10 -23.22 -4.70
CA GLU A 708 15.95 -24.26 -5.34
C GLU A 708 17.48 -23.94 -5.22
N GLU A 709 18.34 -24.98 -5.25
CA GLU A 709 19.79 -24.86 -4.98
C GLU A 709 20.65 -24.32 -6.15
N ASN A 710 20.14 -24.34 -7.40
CA ASN A 710 20.96 -24.11 -8.61
C ASN A 710 20.74 -22.76 -9.30
N GLY A 711 20.17 -21.77 -8.61
CA GLY A 711 19.83 -20.47 -9.19
C GLY A 711 18.68 -20.52 -10.21
N GLN A 712 18.15 -21.71 -10.49
CA GLN A 712 16.84 -21.89 -11.12
C GLN A 712 15.75 -21.44 -10.13
N ARG A 713 14.68 -20.84 -10.64
CA ARG A 713 13.53 -20.38 -9.85
C ARG A 713 12.27 -21.05 -10.38
N PRO A 714 12.00 -22.31 -10.00
CA PRO A 714 10.84 -23.02 -10.48
C PRO A 714 9.58 -22.37 -9.92
N PHE A 715 8.50 -22.46 -10.69
CA PHE A 715 7.19 -21.97 -10.28
C PHE A 715 6.22 -23.12 -10.12
N LYS A 716 5.33 -22.98 -9.16
CA LYS A 716 4.20 -23.87 -8.96
C LYS A 716 2.91 -23.16 -9.33
N LEU A 717 2.16 -23.71 -10.29
CA LEU A 717 0.83 -23.23 -10.62
C LEU A 717 -0.15 -23.58 -9.48
N ARG A 718 -0.88 -22.58 -9.00
CA ARG A 718 -1.95 -22.71 -7.98
C ARG A 718 -3.28 -23.10 -8.61
N PHE A 719 -3.53 -22.63 -9.82
CA PHE A 719 -4.80 -22.77 -10.51
C PHE A 719 -4.57 -23.29 -11.93
N PRO A 720 -5.54 -23.99 -12.53
CA PRO A 720 -5.56 -24.21 -13.97
C PRO A 720 -5.58 -22.87 -14.70
N VAL A 721 -4.72 -22.71 -15.70
CA VAL A 721 -4.60 -21.47 -16.48
C VAL A 721 -4.69 -21.81 -17.96
N SER A 722 -5.24 -20.90 -18.74
CA SER A 722 -5.34 -21.04 -20.18
C SER A 722 -5.13 -19.72 -20.89
N ILE A 723 -4.79 -19.81 -22.18
CA ILE A 723 -4.80 -18.70 -23.12
C ILE A 723 -5.83 -18.97 -24.22
N ILE A 724 -6.65 -17.98 -24.55
CA ILE A 724 -7.65 -18.05 -25.63
C ILE A 724 -7.36 -16.96 -26.67
N PHE A 725 -7.19 -17.38 -27.93
CA PHE A 725 -6.78 -16.47 -29.03
C PHE A 725 -7.97 -15.87 -29.80
N ASP A 726 -9.18 -16.39 -29.59
CA ASP A 726 -10.43 -15.86 -30.15
C ASP A 726 -10.60 -14.37 -29.79
N PRO A 727 -10.85 -13.48 -30.77
CA PRO A 727 -11.16 -12.08 -30.50
C PRO A 727 -12.30 -11.85 -29.51
N GLU A 728 -13.32 -12.71 -29.47
CA GLU A 728 -14.45 -12.55 -28.53
C GLU A 728 -14.26 -13.28 -27.19
N ALA A 729 -13.19 -14.07 -27.04
CA ALA A 729 -12.94 -14.95 -25.91
C ALA A 729 -14.13 -15.87 -25.54
N ALA A 730 -14.86 -16.34 -26.56
CA ALA A 730 -16.04 -17.18 -26.46
C ALA A 730 -15.85 -18.56 -27.14
N ASP A 731 -14.96 -18.67 -28.14
CA ASP A 731 -14.68 -19.95 -28.80
C ASP A 731 -13.64 -20.79 -28.03
N GLU A 732 -14.15 -21.71 -27.23
CA GLU A 732 -13.34 -22.67 -26.45
C GLU A 732 -12.43 -23.56 -27.31
N THR A 733 -12.69 -23.72 -28.62
CA THR A 733 -11.78 -24.48 -29.51
C THR A 733 -10.44 -23.78 -29.75
N THR A 734 -10.35 -22.50 -29.37
CA THR A 734 -9.12 -21.69 -29.44
C THR A 734 -8.46 -21.49 -28.07
N ARG A 735 -8.94 -22.18 -27.03
CA ARG A 735 -8.36 -22.17 -25.69
C ARG A 735 -7.28 -23.26 -25.58
N TYR A 736 -6.14 -22.89 -25.02
CA TYR A 736 -5.00 -23.77 -24.79
C TYR A 736 -4.59 -23.72 -23.33
N THR A 737 -4.27 -24.86 -22.73
CA THR A 737 -3.79 -24.92 -21.35
C THR A 737 -2.36 -24.39 -21.26
N LEU A 738 -2.09 -23.57 -20.24
CA LEU A 738 -0.74 -23.15 -19.88
C LEU A 738 -0.20 -24.12 -18.81
N THR A 739 0.94 -24.76 -19.09
CA THR A 739 1.41 -25.93 -18.32
C THR A 739 2.56 -25.62 -17.38
N GLU A 740 3.42 -24.65 -17.72
CA GLU A 740 4.57 -24.27 -16.90
C GLU A 740 4.95 -22.80 -17.08
N VAL A 741 5.57 -22.20 -16.06
CA VAL A 741 6.34 -20.96 -16.18
C VAL A 741 7.78 -21.37 -16.47
N VAL A 742 8.26 -21.02 -17.66
CA VAL A 742 9.61 -21.35 -18.13
C VAL A 742 10.65 -20.48 -17.45
N THR A 743 10.38 -19.18 -17.37
CA THR A 743 11.20 -18.19 -16.66
C THR A 743 10.37 -16.94 -16.40
N ALA A 744 10.77 -16.15 -15.42
CA ALA A 744 10.17 -14.86 -15.15
C ALA A 744 11.16 -13.94 -14.45
N GLY A 745 10.86 -12.64 -14.40
CA GLY A 745 11.63 -11.68 -13.61
C GLY A 745 11.82 -12.16 -12.16
N ALA A 746 13.01 -11.94 -11.61
CA ALA A 746 13.43 -12.53 -10.35
C ALA A 746 12.53 -12.10 -9.18
N SER A 747 12.16 -10.82 -9.13
CA SER A 747 11.32 -10.25 -8.09
C SER A 747 9.85 -10.22 -8.50
N ARG A 748 8.94 -10.45 -7.54
CA ARG A 748 7.52 -10.09 -7.71
C ARG A 748 7.42 -8.58 -7.96
N ILE A 749 6.47 -8.18 -8.80
CA ILE A 749 6.28 -6.74 -9.12
C ILE A 749 5.47 -6.06 -8.02
N GLY A 750 4.49 -6.77 -7.45
CA GLY A 750 3.66 -6.24 -6.37
C GLY A 750 2.47 -5.41 -6.88
N ARG A 751 2.01 -4.44 -6.08
CA ARG A 751 0.78 -3.67 -6.38
C ARG A 751 1.02 -2.39 -7.16
N THR A 752 2.27 -1.99 -7.34
CA THR A 752 2.67 -0.76 -8.05
C THR A 752 3.81 -1.07 -9.00
N VAL A 753 3.83 -0.39 -10.14
CA VAL A 753 4.92 -0.50 -11.11
C VAL A 753 6.25 -0.12 -10.43
N ASN A 754 7.21 -1.04 -10.47
CA ASN A 754 8.59 -0.78 -10.09
C ASN A 754 9.49 -1.05 -11.29
N MET A 755 9.96 0.02 -11.94
CA MET A 755 10.75 -0.08 -13.16
C MET A 755 12.17 -0.63 -12.94
N ALA A 756 12.61 -0.81 -11.68
CA ALA A 756 13.84 -1.53 -11.37
C ALA A 756 13.68 -3.06 -11.44
N ARG A 757 12.44 -3.57 -11.43
CA ARG A 757 12.12 -5.00 -11.50
C ARG A 757 11.65 -5.36 -12.91
N LEU A 758 12.06 -6.53 -13.39
CA LEU A 758 11.67 -7.01 -14.70
C LEU A 758 10.25 -7.57 -14.67
N ASP A 759 9.31 -6.89 -15.31
CA ASP A 759 7.91 -7.30 -15.39
C ASP A 759 7.63 -8.15 -16.64
N MET A 760 8.28 -9.31 -16.71
CA MET A 760 8.21 -10.22 -17.85
C MET A 760 8.20 -11.67 -17.39
N ALA A 761 7.42 -12.50 -18.07
CA ALA A 761 7.35 -13.94 -17.87
C ALA A 761 7.18 -14.70 -19.20
N LEU A 762 7.71 -15.92 -19.25
CA LEU A 762 7.46 -16.90 -20.31
C LEU A 762 6.73 -18.10 -19.73
N MET A 763 5.69 -18.53 -20.43
CA MET A 763 4.94 -19.73 -20.13
C MET A 763 4.91 -20.69 -21.32
N ARG A 764 4.69 -21.97 -21.04
CA ARG A 764 4.46 -22.97 -22.08
C ARG A 764 2.97 -23.25 -22.24
N ILE A 765 2.51 -23.30 -23.49
CA ILE A 765 1.20 -23.85 -23.83
C ILE A 765 1.32 -25.35 -24.13
N ASP A 766 0.28 -26.11 -23.78
CA ASP A 766 0.04 -27.40 -24.39
C ASP A 766 -0.42 -27.16 -25.84
N PRO A 767 0.36 -27.57 -26.86
CA PRO A 767 -0.02 -27.37 -28.25
C PRO A 767 -1.20 -28.25 -28.67
N ASP A 768 -1.52 -29.29 -27.91
CA ASP A 768 -2.65 -30.17 -28.17
C ASP A 768 -3.86 -29.75 -27.31
N ASN A 769 -4.83 -29.09 -27.94
CA ASN A 769 -6.13 -28.84 -27.32
C ASN A 769 -7.23 -29.77 -27.85
N SER A 770 -6.86 -30.85 -28.57
CA SER A 770 -7.78 -31.81 -29.23
C SER A 770 -8.71 -31.22 -30.30
N HIS A 771 -8.56 -29.95 -30.68
CA HIS A 771 -9.45 -29.25 -31.61
C HIS A 771 -8.71 -28.61 -32.80
N ALA A 772 -7.75 -27.72 -32.55
CA ALA A 772 -7.04 -26.96 -33.56
C ALA A 772 -5.59 -26.70 -33.14
N PRO A 773 -4.64 -26.52 -34.08
CA PRO A 773 -3.31 -26.05 -33.73
C PRO A 773 -3.35 -24.58 -33.30
N PRO A 774 -2.43 -24.15 -32.42
CA PRO A 774 -2.32 -22.75 -32.04
C PRO A 774 -2.01 -21.86 -33.25
N PRO A 775 -2.31 -20.54 -33.19
CA PRO A 775 -1.96 -19.60 -34.24
C PRO A 775 -0.45 -19.62 -34.54
N ASP A 776 -0.07 -19.16 -35.74
CA ASP A 776 1.34 -18.95 -36.05
C ASP A 776 1.95 -17.94 -35.05
N PRO A 777 3.11 -18.23 -34.47
CA PRO A 777 3.74 -17.34 -33.51
C PRO A 777 4.16 -16.01 -34.15
N ILE A 778 4.26 -14.97 -33.33
CA ILE A 778 4.89 -13.71 -33.72
C ILE A 778 6.33 -14.01 -34.12
N ASP A 779 6.73 -13.62 -35.34
CA ASP A 779 8.10 -13.77 -35.84
C ASP A 779 9.09 -13.18 -34.83
N ARG A 780 10.18 -13.93 -34.57
CA ARG A 780 11.24 -13.58 -33.60
C ARG A 780 12.11 -12.41 -34.04
N GLY A 781 11.87 -11.83 -35.20
CA GLY A 781 12.45 -10.54 -35.57
C GLY A 781 12.01 -9.46 -34.59
N LEU A 782 12.94 -9.01 -33.74
CA LEU A 782 12.73 -7.95 -32.75
C LEU A 782 13.25 -6.61 -33.29
N ILE A 783 12.59 -5.51 -32.93
CA ILE A 783 13.10 -4.16 -33.16
C ILE A 783 13.18 -3.42 -31.84
N SER A 784 14.35 -2.84 -31.56
CA SER A 784 14.51 -1.89 -30.48
C SER A 784 13.78 -0.59 -30.78
N THR A 785 13.03 -0.11 -29.80
CA THR A 785 12.46 1.23 -29.76
C THR A 785 13.50 2.33 -29.56
N THR A 786 14.79 2.02 -29.61
CA THR A 786 15.86 3.03 -29.72
C THR A 786 16.00 3.60 -31.13
N ASP A 787 15.50 2.92 -32.18
CA ASP A 787 15.55 3.43 -33.55
C ASP A 787 14.72 4.72 -33.71
N PRO A 788 15.33 5.87 -34.07
CA PRO A 788 14.64 7.16 -34.18
C PRO A 788 13.50 7.16 -35.20
N VAL A 789 13.52 6.27 -36.20
CA VAL A 789 12.48 6.14 -37.22
C VAL A 789 11.23 5.51 -36.63
N LEU A 790 11.39 4.57 -35.68
CA LEU A 790 10.28 3.92 -35.00
C LEU A 790 9.61 4.91 -34.05
N THR A 791 8.42 5.36 -34.43
CA THR A 791 7.63 6.37 -33.70
C THR A 791 6.17 5.99 -33.54
N LYS A 792 5.62 5.19 -34.46
CA LYS A 792 4.22 4.75 -34.45
C LYS A 792 4.18 3.26 -34.11
N ILE A 793 3.32 2.92 -33.16
CA ILE A 793 3.15 1.57 -32.65
C ILE A 793 1.68 1.17 -32.67
N LEU A 794 1.43 -0.13 -32.53
CA LEU A 794 0.12 -0.72 -32.33
C LEU A 794 0.17 -1.62 -31.09
N VAL A 795 -0.67 -1.33 -30.10
CA VAL A 795 -0.86 -2.19 -28.93
C VAL A 795 -2.03 -3.13 -29.20
N ALA A 796 -1.86 -4.42 -28.93
CA ALA A 796 -2.91 -5.41 -29.11
C ALA A 796 -3.09 -6.24 -27.82
N GLY A 797 -4.31 -6.30 -27.31
CA GLY A 797 -4.64 -7.02 -26.08
C GLY A 797 -6.12 -7.05 -25.73
N TYR A 798 -6.41 -7.49 -24.52
CA TYR A 798 -7.78 -7.72 -24.03
C TYR A 798 -8.08 -6.77 -22.87
N PRO A 799 -8.67 -5.58 -23.10
CA PRO A 799 -9.15 -4.72 -22.01
C PRO A 799 -10.25 -5.41 -21.20
N ALA A 800 -10.04 -5.53 -19.90
CA ALA A 800 -11.04 -5.87 -18.90
C ALA A 800 -11.97 -4.68 -18.60
N GLU A 801 -13.09 -4.98 -17.97
CA GLU A 801 -14.04 -3.97 -17.51
C GLU A 801 -13.36 -3.05 -16.48
N PRO A 802 -13.39 -1.72 -16.67
CA PRO A 802 -12.73 -0.76 -15.80
C PRO A 802 -13.49 -0.63 -14.48
N ARG A 803 -13.27 -1.57 -13.55
CA ARG A 803 -13.88 -1.55 -12.21
C ARG A 803 -13.23 -0.54 -11.26
N ASN A 804 -11.93 -0.23 -11.46
CA ASN A 804 -11.12 0.62 -10.58
C ASN A 804 -10.15 1.55 -11.34
N VAL A 805 -10.46 1.96 -12.57
CA VAL A 805 -9.59 2.92 -13.29
C VAL A 805 -9.60 4.26 -12.56
N ARG A 806 -8.42 4.76 -12.19
CA ARG A 806 -8.27 6.11 -11.65
C ARG A 806 -8.57 7.12 -12.76
N GLY A 807 -9.79 7.65 -12.74
CA GLY A 807 -10.17 8.83 -13.49
C GLY A 807 -9.78 10.12 -12.76
N PRO A 808 -9.97 11.29 -13.40
CA PRO A 808 -9.82 12.61 -12.76
C PRO A 808 -10.67 12.70 -11.48
N ASP A 809 -10.24 13.42 -10.43
CA ASP A 809 -11.11 13.58 -9.25
C ASP A 809 -12.34 14.43 -9.64
N PRO A 810 -13.59 13.91 -9.48
CA PRO A 810 -14.80 14.65 -9.80
C PRO A 810 -14.97 15.94 -8.97
N ARG A 811 -14.22 16.10 -7.87
CA ARG A 811 -14.19 17.28 -7.02
C ARG A 811 -13.19 18.34 -7.50
N GLU A 812 -12.16 17.93 -8.23
CA GLU A 812 -11.14 18.83 -8.79
C GLU A 812 -11.59 19.35 -10.15
N ASP A 813 -12.05 18.45 -11.03
CA ASP A 813 -12.57 18.81 -12.34
C ASP A 813 -13.65 17.82 -12.80
N ARG A 814 -14.90 18.19 -12.53
CA ARG A 814 -16.07 17.40 -12.88
C ARG A 814 -16.25 17.25 -14.40
N ASP A 815 -15.87 18.25 -15.18
CA ASP A 815 -16.11 18.23 -16.63
C ASP A 815 -15.09 17.29 -17.30
N THR A 816 -13.83 17.29 -16.83
CA THR A 816 -12.82 16.31 -17.23
C THR A 816 -13.18 14.90 -16.74
N TYR A 817 -13.72 14.73 -15.53
CA TYR A 817 -14.24 13.43 -15.06
C TYR A 817 -15.36 12.89 -15.97
N LEU A 818 -16.35 13.73 -16.30
CA LEU A 818 -17.47 13.32 -17.16
C LEU A 818 -16.99 13.04 -18.59
N ALA A 819 -16.07 13.85 -19.12
CA ALA A 819 -15.46 13.63 -20.44
C ALA A 819 -14.65 12.33 -20.49
N PHE A 820 -13.92 12.02 -19.42
CA PHE A 820 -13.18 10.77 -19.28
C PHE A 820 -14.11 9.54 -19.39
N TRP A 821 -15.18 9.50 -18.60
CA TRP A 821 -16.13 8.38 -18.63
C TRP A 821 -16.96 8.33 -19.92
N ALA A 822 -17.34 9.50 -20.47
CA ALA A 822 -18.00 9.56 -21.77
C ALA A 822 -17.08 9.01 -22.88
N ARG A 823 -15.78 9.33 -22.82
CA ARG A 823 -14.81 8.82 -23.78
C ARG A 823 -14.56 7.32 -23.63
N LEU A 824 -14.50 6.79 -22.41
CA LEU A 824 -14.45 5.34 -22.19
C LEU A 824 -15.68 4.63 -22.76
N GLY A 825 -16.87 5.20 -22.55
CA GLY A 825 -18.10 4.69 -23.14
C GLY A 825 -18.11 4.75 -24.68
N GLU A 826 -17.52 5.78 -25.28
CA GLU A 826 -17.36 5.88 -26.74
C GLU A 826 -16.39 4.83 -27.30
N LEU A 827 -15.28 4.60 -26.60
CA LEU A 827 -14.21 3.72 -27.07
C LEU A 827 -14.53 2.22 -26.90
N TYR A 828 -15.13 1.84 -25.77
CA TYR A 828 -15.31 0.44 -25.40
C TYR A 828 -16.78 0.01 -25.28
N GLY A 829 -17.70 0.97 -25.11
CA GLY A 829 -19.11 0.67 -24.86
C GLY A 829 -19.30 -0.23 -23.63
N ASP A 830 -20.02 -1.34 -23.81
CA ASP A 830 -20.27 -2.40 -22.82
C ASP A 830 -19.48 -3.70 -23.12
N ARG A 831 -18.51 -3.66 -24.05
CA ARG A 831 -17.82 -4.86 -24.56
C ARG A 831 -16.37 -4.90 -24.08
N TYR A 832 -16.17 -5.56 -22.94
CA TYR A 832 -14.87 -5.83 -22.33
C TYR A 832 -14.54 -7.33 -22.37
N GLY A 833 -13.28 -7.67 -22.12
CA GLY A 833 -12.76 -9.04 -22.16
C GLY A 833 -12.62 -9.62 -23.57
N VAL A 834 -12.70 -8.76 -24.59
CA VAL A 834 -12.53 -9.06 -26.02
C VAL A 834 -11.29 -8.33 -26.56
N LYS A 835 -10.80 -8.73 -27.73
CA LYS A 835 -9.54 -8.24 -28.31
C LYS A 835 -9.70 -6.86 -28.93
N TYR A 836 -8.80 -5.94 -28.59
CA TYR A 836 -8.69 -4.61 -29.17
C TYR A 836 -7.29 -4.36 -29.73
N ILE A 837 -7.23 -3.47 -30.72
CA ILE A 837 -6.01 -2.83 -31.19
C ILE A 837 -6.08 -1.32 -30.94
N SER A 838 -4.98 -0.76 -30.44
CA SER A 838 -4.86 0.65 -30.08
C SER A 838 -3.60 1.24 -30.71
N PRO A 839 -3.71 2.03 -31.79
CA PRO A 839 -2.56 2.71 -32.35
C PRO A 839 -2.12 3.87 -31.44
N GLY A 840 -0.81 4.09 -31.39
CA GLY A 840 -0.21 5.17 -30.60
C GLY A 840 1.18 5.53 -31.06
N MET A 841 1.83 6.39 -30.28
CA MET A 841 3.18 6.88 -30.51
C MET A 841 4.05 6.65 -29.29
N ILE A 842 5.35 6.46 -29.53
CA ILE A 842 6.37 6.43 -28.49
C ILE A 842 6.58 7.88 -28.00
N GLU A 843 6.54 8.08 -26.69
CA GLU A 843 6.72 9.40 -26.04
C GLU A 843 8.13 9.53 -25.44
N ALA A 844 8.59 8.52 -24.70
CA ALA A 844 9.96 8.40 -24.21
C ALA A 844 10.59 7.07 -24.63
N ARG A 845 11.86 7.09 -25.04
CA ARG A 845 12.62 5.91 -25.46
C ARG A 845 13.35 5.25 -24.27
N PRO A 846 13.85 4.02 -24.43
CA PRO A 846 14.68 3.38 -23.42
C PRO A 846 15.84 4.27 -22.94
N GLY A 847 16.01 4.35 -21.61
CA GLY A 847 16.98 5.24 -20.96
C GLY A 847 16.54 6.70 -20.80
N ALA A 848 15.42 7.11 -21.38
CA ALA A 848 14.83 8.45 -21.19
C ALA A 848 13.60 8.46 -20.28
N VAL A 849 13.12 7.29 -19.83
CA VAL A 849 11.99 7.16 -18.90
C VAL A 849 12.44 7.47 -17.48
N ALA A 850 11.76 8.42 -16.82
CA ALA A 850 12.08 8.83 -15.46
C ALA A 850 11.77 7.72 -14.44
N GLY A 851 12.77 7.32 -13.66
CA GLY A 851 12.64 6.27 -12.63
C GLY A 851 12.95 4.85 -13.13
N ASP A 852 13.42 4.69 -14.37
CA ASP A 852 13.93 3.42 -14.90
C ASP A 852 15.46 3.37 -14.77
N PRO A 853 16.01 2.77 -13.69
CA PRO A 853 17.44 2.73 -13.48
C PRO A 853 18.17 1.76 -14.43
N ARG A 854 17.44 0.86 -15.10
CA ARG A 854 18.02 -0.14 -16.00
C ARG A 854 18.04 0.36 -17.45
N GLY A 855 17.14 1.27 -17.81
CA GLY A 855 17.05 1.84 -19.15
C GLY A 855 16.42 0.88 -20.17
N TRP A 856 15.58 -0.04 -19.70
CA TRP A 856 14.92 -1.08 -20.48
C TRP A 856 13.43 -0.83 -20.77
N ALA A 857 12.88 0.30 -20.30
CA ALA A 857 11.48 0.65 -20.45
C ALA A 857 11.33 1.87 -21.39
N PHE A 858 10.22 1.91 -22.12
CA PHE A 858 9.81 3.04 -22.94
C PHE A 858 8.37 3.42 -22.62
N SER A 859 7.95 4.62 -23.05
CA SER A 859 6.60 5.12 -22.80
C SER A 859 5.84 5.40 -24.10
N HIS A 860 4.52 5.30 -24.07
CA HIS A 860 3.66 5.48 -25.24
C HIS A 860 2.27 6.03 -24.91
N ASP A 861 1.54 6.52 -25.91
CA ASP A 861 0.22 7.13 -25.73
C ASP A 861 -0.96 6.37 -26.36
N ALA A 862 -0.76 5.13 -26.78
CA ALA A 862 -1.86 4.24 -27.19
C ALA A 862 -2.87 4.05 -26.04
N THR A 863 -4.16 3.98 -26.35
CA THR A 863 -5.20 3.79 -25.33
C THR A 863 -5.18 2.35 -24.80
N THR A 864 -5.03 2.20 -23.48
CA THR A 864 -5.13 0.90 -22.79
C THR A 864 -6.11 1.01 -21.61
N LEU A 865 -6.49 -0.15 -21.08
CA LEU A 865 -7.31 -0.33 -19.88
C LEU A 865 -6.87 -1.59 -19.18
N PRO A 866 -7.11 -1.70 -17.85
CA PRO A 866 -6.93 -2.92 -17.08
C PRO A 866 -7.06 -4.23 -17.85
N GLY A 867 -6.16 -5.19 -17.66
CA GLY A 867 -6.14 -6.46 -18.40
C GLY A 867 -5.41 -6.41 -19.75
N ASN A 868 -4.99 -5.23 -20.22
CA ASN A 868 -4.02 -5.17 -21.33
C ASN A 868 -2.59 -5.49 -20.87
N SER A 869 -2.36 -5.71 -19.58
CA SER A 869 -1.06 -6.16 -19.07
C SER A 869 -0.66 -7.45 -19.77
N GLY A 870 0.49 -7.42 -20.43
CA GLY A 870 1.03 -8.49 -21.26
C GLY A 870 0.70 -8.34 -22.74
N SER A 871 0.13 -7.21 -23.16
CA SER A 871 -0.15 -6.89 -24.56
C SER A 871 1.12 -6.79 -25.39
N ALA A 872 1.03 -7.31 -26.61
CA ALA A 872 2.07 -7.15 -27.61
C ALA A 872 2.09 -5.71 -28.14
N ILE A 873 3.28 -5.11 -28.22
CA ILE A 873 3.49 -3.84 -28.90
C ILE A 873 4.22 -4.07 -30.22
N LEU A 874 3.55 -3.71 -31.31
CA LEU A 874 3.99 -3.97 -32.68
C LEU A 874 4.42 -2.67 -33.37
N SER A 875 5.49 -2.76 -34.17
CA SER A 875 5.93 -1.69 -35.08
C SER A 875 4.94 -1.53 -36.23
N LEU A 876 4.54 -0.27 -36.51
CA LEU A 876 3.85 0.09 -37.76
C LEU A 876 4.82 0.44 -38.91
N HIS A 877 6.13 0.51 -38.62
CA HIS A 877 7.19 0.76 -39.59
C HIS A 877 7.58 -0.50 -40.39
N ASN A 878 8.54 -0.39 -41.32
CA ASN A 878 8.99 -1.50 -42.16
C ASN A 878 10.42 -1.92 -41.77
N PRO A 879 10.67 -3.20 -41.39
CA PRO A 879 9.69 -4.31 -41.26
C PRO A 879 8.76 -4.16 -40.04
N GLY A 880 7.57 -4.75 -40.12
CA GLY A 880 6.63 -4.81 -38.99
C GLY A 880 6.99 -5.98 -38.09
N GLN A 881 7.33 -5.70 -36.84
CA GLN A 881 7.98 -6.61 -35.90
C GLN A 881 7.56 -6.30 -34.46
N LEU A 882 7.85 -7.24 -33.55
CA LEU A 882 7.60 -7.07 -32.13
C LEU A 882 8.62 -6.09 -31.52
N CYS A 883 8.12 -5.13 -30.74
CA CYS A 883 8.96 -4.10 -30.12
C CYS A 883 8.96 -4.19 -28.59
N GLY A 884 7.80 -4.49 -28.01
CA GLY A 884 7.64 -4.34 -26.56
C GLY A 884 6.52 -5.15 -25.95
N LEU A 885 6.55 -5.17 -24.62
CA LEU A 885 5.56 -5.79 -23.74
C LEU A 885 4.95 -4.70 -22.86
N HIS A 886 3.65 -4.40 -23.05
CA HIS A 886 2.95 -3.44 -22.22
C HIS A 886 2.81 -3.95 -20.78
N PHE A 887 2.99 -3.09 -19.78
CA PHE A 887 2.91 -3.49 -18.37
C PHE A 887 2.24 -2.47 -17.42
N GLY A 888 1.84 -1.28 -17.87
CA GLY A 888 1.22 -0.29 -16.98
C GLY A 888 1.18 1.14 -17.53
N GLY A 889 0.77 2.12 -16.73
CA GLY A 889 0.68 3.51 -17.18
C GLY A 889 -0.03 4.48 -16.23
N GLN A 890 0.24 5.77 -16.37
CA GLN A 890 -0.41 6.83 -15.62
C GLN A 890 -1.58 7.46 -16.40
N SER A 891 -2.75 7.52 -15.76
CA SER A 891 -3.95 8.10 -16.34
C SER A 891 -3.78 9.52 -16.80
N MET A 892 -4.24 9.77 -18.02
CA MET A 892 -4.17 11.06 -18.70
C MET A 892 -2.73 11.56 -18.97
N GLU A 893 -1.72 10.72 -18.77
CA GLU A 893 -0.31 11.11 -18.89
C GLU A 893 0.48 10.22 -19.85
N THR A 894 0.70 8.94 -19.54
CA THR A 894 1.52 8.05 -20.36
C THR A 894 1.27 6.57 -20.05
N ASN A 895 1.48 5.68 -21.01
CA ASN A 895 1.62 4.25 -20.79
C ASN A 895 3.09 3.81 -20.82
N LEU A 896 3.39 2.64 -20.24
CA LEU A 896 4.72 2.08 -20.04
C LEU A 896 4.81 0.66 -20.60
N ALA A 897 5.98 0.33 -21.14
CA ALA A 897 6.27 -0.98 -21.70
C ALA A 897 7.76 -1.31 -21.61
N HIS A 898 8.07 -2.62 -21.54
CA HIS A 898 9.45 -3.10 -21.64
C HIS A 898 9.84 -3.19 -23.11
N ASP A 899 11.00 -2.63 -23.46
CA ASP A 899 11.64 -2.84 -24.76
C ASP A 899 12.32 -4.22 -24.75
N ILE A 900 11.84 -5.12 -25.61
CA ILE A 900 12.26 -6.52 -25.56
C ILE A 900 13.74 -6.66 -25.95
N GLU A 901 14.23 -5.88 -26.91
CA GLU A 901 15.63 -5.94 -27.33
C GLU A 901 16.56 -5.36 -26.25
N ALA A 902 16.17 -4.27 -25.59
CA ALA A 902 16.91 -3.69 -24.48
C ALA A 902 16.98 -4.66 -23.28
N VAL A 903 15.87 -5.29 -22.91
CA VAL A 903 15.84 -6.32 -21.84
C VAL A 903 16.81 -7.46 -22.16
N LEU A 904 16.80 -7.97 -23.39
CA LEU A 904 17.71 -9.03 -23.84
C LEU A 904 19.19 -8.60 -23.85
N GLY A 905 19.45 -7.34 -24.20
CA GLY A 905 20.79 -6.76 -24.18
C GLY A 905 21.34 -6.47 -22.77
N MET A 906 20.46 -6.31 -21.78
CA MET A 906 20.81 -5.84 -20.42
C MET A 906 20.84 -6.95 -19.36
N GLY A 907 20.37 -8.16 -19.69
CA GLY A 907 20.62 -9.38 -18.92
C GLY A 907 20.44 -9.26 -17.40
N ASP A 908 19.21 -9.26 -16.91
CA ASP A 908 18.92 -9.49 -15.47
C ASP A 908 19.10 -10.98 -15.06
N GLY A 909 19.89 -11.74 -15.84
CA GLY A 909 20.14 -13.17 -15.66
C GLY A 909 18.96 -14.11 -15.97
N ALA A 910 17.71 -13.64 -15.91
CA ALA A 910 16.51 -14.49 -16.00
C ALA A 910 16.12 -14.91 -17.44
N PHE A 911 16.42 -14.10 -18.44
CA PHE A 911 16.05 -14.35 -19.84
C PHE A 911 17.32 -14.55 -20.67
N ALA A 912 17.71 -15.81 -20.89
CA ALA A 912 18.83 -16.14 -21.76
C ALA A 912 18.50 -15.80 -23.23
N THR A 913 19.44 -15.18 -23.96
CA THR A 913 19.28 -14.78 -25.36
C THR A 913 18.89 -15.95 -26.29
N GLY A 914 19.18 -17.21 -25.92
CA GLY A 914 18.77 -18.40 -26.67
C GLY A 914 17.27 -18.73 -26.59
N LEU A 915 16.59 -18.37 -25.50
CA LEU A 915 15.19 -18.74 -25.26
C LEU A 915 14.23 -18.10 -26.26
N LEU A 916 14.53 -16.87 -26.69
CA LEU A 916 13.69 -16.11 -27.63
C LEU A 916 14.18 -16.17 -29.07
N ASN A 917 15.47 -16.45 -29.31
CA ASN A 917 16.05 -16.56 -30.65
C ASN A 917 15.95 -17.98 -31.23
N GLY A 918 15.64 -18.98 -30.39
CA GLY A 918 15.55 -20.42 -30.69
C GLY A 918 16.65 -20.97 -31.59
N GLN A 919 17.87 -20.52 -31.34
CA GLN A 919 19.02 -21.41 -31.49
C GLN A 919 19.01 -22.32 -30.25
N GLY A 920 18.22 -23.39 -30.32
CA GLY A 920 18.42 -24.51 -29.40
C GLY A 920 19.70 -25.25 -29.79
N GLU A 921 20.35 -25.83 -28.78
CA GLU A 921 21.10 -27.08 -28.97
C GLU A 921 20.26 -28.13 -29.71
#